data_AF-A0A522WYU4-F1
#
_entry.id   AF-A0A522WYU4-F1
#
_cell.length_a   1.000
_cell.length_b   1.000
_cell.length_c   1.000
_cell.angle_alpha   90.00
_cell.angle_beta   90.00
_cell.angle_gamma   90.00
#
_symmetry.space_group_name_H-M   'P 1'
#
loop_
_entity.id
_entity.type
_entity.pdbx_description
1 polymer ?
#
loop_
_entity_poly.entity_id
_entity_poly.type
_entity_poly.pdbx_seq_one_letter_code
_entity_poly.pdbx_strand_id
1 'polypeptide(L)'
;MRFLILRILTHSELGMFHEYRRQGKEGSKQRAINFDWDVVDRVFPAAKDHERIDMDLLYDTDAGVRQAGQWLKRQEKNWRLEGNCPKDSCYAFVVPGCLFAMEVDAGASPATGAWAVFPVDDPATKAILADGESSRLASSAMIALHDEEGFRTWQTLAGARPDLFTAPTNGSAAPVAPKIGPNGVELPPDPSRLVKILASVGHTMPSAVADLVDNCISANATNIAITFGRPDGGHGRWMSIADNGDGMDEGGLAEAMRIGSGSDYEANSLGKYGYGLKGASWSQAKVFTVVTKQEGGRTHHLTWDVDDMVGWLAKSNPLEPWEQEATKLGSHGTVVLWEDMRPPQSMPTMRGLDPYSAEVMVLDRHLALVFHRFLEGRAHGRKTVTITINGNCVEPNNPFGHPLASRYDAKTIRIPAEAEDGFVQVQAFLLPTEAEIAEHHKPEGAEAVRQALDRIGLHGKRNDTQGLFIYRHDRLIKWGGWHQMWETNDEKTKLARVVVDFDSVLDDSFKINISKQIVQLPQQLQVEIKKLADVARKDSQKKYRKEAKQTPPTPPEPPASGPVPGGSGGGAPAGGGTGPTTPPTGGGLTTPPLPPPTPPAPPPQRVAVREVKTDKFVWKMNRGMTGALDLQVSDVNSDLAALVRQIRADPQAVAHLAAFLGGLDAAGVQDALLPEKVD
;
A
#
# COMPACT_ATOMS: atom_id res chain seq x y z
N MET A 1 -6.13 20.54 -12.69
CA MET A 1 -6.55 19.26 -12.08
C MET A 1 -8.01 18.96 -12.40
N ARG A 2 -8.28 18.25 -13.51
CA ARG A 2 -9.67 17.99 -13.95
C ARG A 2 -10.25 16.71 -13.35
N PHE A 3 -11.43 16.83 -12.75
CA PHE A 3 -12.23 15.74 -12.20
C PHE A 3 -13.60 15.68 -12.84
N LEU A 4 -14.16 14.48 -12.94
CA LEU A 4 -15.56 14.24 -13.27
C LEU A 4 -16.26 13.67 -12.04
N ILE A 5 -17.24 14.41 -11.53
CA ILE A 5 -18.04 14.06 -10.36
C ILE A 5 -19.42 13.61 -10.84
N LEU A 6 -19.81 12.39 -10.47
CA LEU A 6 -21.11 11.81 -10.77
C LEU A 6 -21.94 11.69 -9.50
N ARG A 7 -23.23 12.03 -9.56
CA ARG A 7 -24.20 11.78 -8.47
C ARG A 7 -25.53 11.30 -9.03
N ILE A 8 -26.14 10.30 -8.38
CA ILE A 8 -27.54 9.94 -8.62
C ILE A 8 -28.43 10.80 -7.72
N LEU A 9 -29.23 11.66 -8.33
CA LEU A 9 -29.99 12.69 -7.62
C LEU A 9 -31.16 12.10 -6.80
N THR A 10 -31.24 12.52 -5.54
CA THR A 10 -32.27 12.11 -4.59
C THR A 10 -33.36 13.18 -4.43
N HIS A 11 -34.53 12.77 -3.91
CA HIS A 11 -35.71 13.64 -3.78
C HIS A 11 -35.49 14.94 -2.97
N SER A 12 -34.48 14.97 -2.10
CA SER A 12 -34.12 16.14 -1.30
C SER A 12 -33.34 17.21 -2.08
N GLU A 13 -32.70 16.84 -3.19
CA GLU A 13 -31.79 17.68 -3.98
C GLU A 13 -32.50 18.35 -5.16
N LEU A 14 -33.56 17.72 -5.68
CA LEU A 14 -34.34 18.20 -6.82
C LEU A 14 -35.01 19.57 -6.58
N GLY A 15 -35.13 19.99 -5.31
CA GLY A 15 -35.56 21.33 -4.93
C GLY A 15 -34.64 22.46 -5.41
N MET A 16 -33.40 22.16 -5.86
CA MET A 16 -32.56 23.14 -6.57
C MET A 16 -33.28 23.69 -7.82
N PHE A 17 -33.83 22.80 -8.65
CA PHE A 17 -34.51 23.15 -9.90
C PHE A 17 -35.85 23.82 -9.62
N HIS A 18 -36.13 24.96 -10.27
CA HIS A 18 -37.39 25.68 -10.07
C HIS A 18 -38.58 24.94 -10.68
N GLU A 19 -38.38 24.31 -11.84
CA GLU A 19 -39.46 23.65 -12.57
C GLU A 19 -40.04 22.44 -11.82
N TYR A 20 -39.16 21.65 -11.19
CA TYR A 20 -39.57 20.56 -10.28
C TYR A 20 -40.50 21.05 -9.16
N ARG A 21 -40.22 22.24 -8.61
CA ARG A 21 -41.03 22.89 -7.58
C ARG A 21 -42.34 23.44 -8.14
N ARG A 22 -42.31 24.04 -9.33
CA ARG A 22 -43.52 24.54 -10.04
C ARG A 22 -44.53 23.40 -10.30
N GLN A 23 -44.04 22.19 -10.53
CA GLN A 23 -44.86 20.98 -10.71
C GLN A 23 -45.41 20.39 -9.40
N GLY A 24 -45.17 21.02 -8.24
CA GLY A 24 -45.70 20.58 -6.94
C GLY A 24 -45.06 19.30 -6.38
N LYS A 25 -43.97 18.82 -6.97
CA LYS A 25 -43.28 17.57 -6.59
C LYS A 25 -42.39 17.69 -5.34
N GLU A 26 -42.24 18.90 -4.80
CA GLU A 26 -41.27 19.23 -3.75
C GLU A 26 -41.59 18.56 -2.40
N GLY A 27 -40.75 17.59 -2.00
CA GLY A 27 -40.77 17.00 -0.64
C GLY A 27 -39.76 17.60 0.34
N SER A 28 -38.92 18.55 -0.10
CA SER A 28 -37.85 19.14 0.71
C SER A 28 -37.57 20.60 0.34
N LYS A 29 -37.43 21.45 1.37
CA LYS A 29 -37.08 22.87 1.23
C LYS A 29 -35.62 23.13 0.85
N GLN A 30 -34.80 22.08 0.68
CA GLN A 30 -33.41 22.20 0.23
C GLN A 30 -33.33 22.74 -1.22
N ARG A 31 -32.30 23.53 -1.49
CA ARG A 31 -32.06 24.26 -2.76
C ARG A 31 -30.62 24.05 -3.28
N ALA A 32 -30.10 22.85 -3.07
CA ALA A 32 -28.71 22.49 -3.31
C ALA A 32 -28.59 21.00 -3.59
N ILE A 33 -27.57 20.59 -4.35
CA ILE A 33 -27.14 19.20 -4.47
C ILE A 33 -26.17 18.91 -3.32
N ASN A 34 -26.33 17.79 -2.60
CA ASN A 34 -25.34 17.42 -1.58
C ASN A 34 -24.11 16.82 -2.25
N PHE A 35 -22.96 17.05 -1.64
CA PHE A 35 -21.67 16.50 -2.04
C PHE A 35 -21.09 15.77 -0.83
N ASP A 36 -20.59 14.57 -1.08
CA ASP A 36 -20.12 13.69 -0.02
C ASP A 36 -18.67 14.10 0.35
N TRP A 37 -18.33 14.09 1.64
CA TRP A 37 -17.13 14.78 2.12
C TRP A 37 -15.82 14.20 1.57
N ASP A 38 -15.72 12.88 1.44
CA ASP A 38 -14.55 12.19 0.90
C ASP A 38 -14.35 12.48 -0.60
N VAL A 39 -15.44 12.77 -1.32
CA VAL A 39 -15.42 13.22 -2.71
C VAL A 39 -14.91 14.67 -2.80
N VAL A 40 -15.34 15.57 -1.92
CA VAL A 40 -14.85 16.96 -1.89
C VAL A 40 -13.41 17.03 -1.43
N ASP A 41 -13.04 16.29 -0.38
CA ASP A 41 -11.67 16.19 0.12
C ASP A 41 -10.71 15.68 -0.97
N ARG A 42 -11.15 14.74 -1.83
CA ARG A 42 -10.34 14.23 -2.96
C ARG A 42 -10.16 15.25 -4.08
N VAL A 43 -11.21 16.02 -4.39
CA VAL A 43 -11.22 16.97 -5.52
C VAL A 43 -10.55 18.30 -5.14
N PHE A 44 -10.84 18.80 -3.94
CA PHE A 44 -10.37 20.09 -3.41
C PHE A 44 -9.54 19.89 -2.13
N PRO A 45 -8.43 19.12 -2.17
CA PRO A 45 -7.69 18.70 -0.98
C PRO A 45 -7.06 19.85 -0.19
N ALA A 46 -6.98 21.04 -0.79
CA ALA A 46 -6.43 22.24 -0.20
C ALA A 46 -7.47 23.04 0.64
N ALA A 47 -8.76 22.78 0.47
CA ALA A 47 -9.85 23.52 1.11
C ALA A 47 -10.06 23.07 2.57
N LYS A 48 -10.26 24.03 3.49
CA LYS A 48 -10.49 23.74 4.91
C LYS A 48 -11.98 23.53 5.21
N ASP A 49 -12.26 22.79 6.28
CA ASP A 49 -13.60 22.51 6.85
C ASP A 49 -14.56 23.72 6.98
N HIS A 50 -14.03 24.94 7.07
CA HIS A 50 -14.78 26.18 7.29
C HIS A 50 -14.81 27.11 6.07
N GLU A 51 -14.15 26.74 4.98
CA GLU A 51 -14.04 27.57 3.78
C GLU A 51 -15.19 27.31 2.80
N ARG A 52 -15.43 28.29 1.94
CA ARG A 52 -16.34 28.22 0.79
C ARG A 52 -15.48 27.97 -0.44
N ILE A 53 -15.78 26.93 -1.20
CA ILE A 53 -15.08 26.65 -2.46
C ILE A 53 -15.87 27.35 -3.55
N ASP A 54 -15.38 28.50 -4.00
CA ASP A 54 -15.98 29.31 -5.07
C ASP A 54 -15.63 28.75 -6.45
N MET A 55 -16.63 28.71 -7.33
CA MET A 55 -16.54 28.06 -8.64
C MET A 55 -17.31 28.81 -9.73
N ASP A 56 -16.74 28.89 -10.92
CA ASP A 56 -17.39 29.39 -12.13
C ASP A 56 -17.79 28.21 -13.02
N LEU A 57 -19.08 27.87 -13.02
CA LEU A 57 -19.60 26.66 -13.65
C LEU A 57 -20.59 26.96 -14.79
N LEU A 58 -20.37 26.31 -15.94
CA LEU A 58 -21.29 26.25 -17.06
C LEU A 58 -22.48 25.30 -16.77
N TYR A 59 -23.67 25.65 -17.23
CA TYR A 59 -24.90 24.86 -17.06
C TYR A 59 -25.93 25.18 -18.16
N ASP A 60 -27.00 24.37 -18.24
CA ASP A 60 -28.05 24.51 -19.25
C ASP A 60 -29.09 25.60 -18.95
N THR A 61 -29.51 26.31 -20.00
CA THR A 61 -30.69 27.19 -19.99
C THR A 61 -31.57 26.94 -21.22
N ASP A 62 -32.80 27.45 -21.21
CA ASP A 62 -33.70 27.40 -22.37
C ASP A 62 -33.11 28.13 -23.62
N ALA A 63 -32.01 28.88 -23.45
CA ALA A 63 -31.28 29.61 -24.48
C ALA A 63 -29.89 29.02 -24.78
N GLY A 64 -29.59 27.78 -24.35
CA GLY A 64 -28.28 27.14 -24.47
C GLY A 64 -27.43 27.27 -23.20
N VAL A 65 -26.12 27.03 -23.32
CA VAL A 65 -25.20 27.04 -22.16
C VAL A 65 -24.99 28.46 -21.60
N ARG A 66 -24.92 28.58 -20.27
CA ARG A 66 -24.50 29.80 -19.57
C ARG A 66 -23.55 29.49 -18.40
N GLN A 67 -22.72 30.46 -18.03
CA GLN A 67 -21.90 30.43 -16.82
C GLN A 67 -22.66 31.06 -15.65
N ALA A 68 -22.50 30.50 -14.44
CA ALA A 68 -22.92 31.15 -13.20
C ALA A 68 -21.97 30.80 -12.04
N GLY A 69 -21.59 31.83 -11.28
CA GLY A 69 -20.84 31.69 -10.03
C GLY A 69 -21.64 30.88 -9.00
N GLN A 70 -21.04 29.78 -8.56
CA GLN A 70 -21.60 28.75 -7.69
C GLN A 70 -20.57 28.39 -6.62
N TRP A 71 -20.97 27.67 -5.56
CA TRP A 71 -20.03 27.32 -4.50
C TRP A 71 -20.38 26.02 -3.79
N LEU A 72 -19.35 25.29 -3.34
CA LEU A 72 -19.53 24.26 -2.31
C LEU A 72 -19.40 24.93 -0.93
N LYS A 73 -20.37 24.65 -0.06
CA LYS A 73 -20.37 25.05 1.34
C LYS A 73 -20.61 23.85 2.25
N ARG A 74 -19.76 23.66 3.26
CA ARG A 74 -19.93 22.58 4.23
C ARG A 74 -21.10 22.84 5.17
N GLN A 75 -21.90 21.80 5.43
CA GLN A 75 -22.98 21.78 6.41
C GLN A 75 -22.93 20.44 7.15
N GLU A 76 -22.51 20.47 8.42
CA GLU A 76 -22.18 19.30 9.23
C GLU A 76 -21.12 18.39 8.58
N LYS A 77 -21.52 17.18 8.14
CA LYS A 77 -20.67 16.17 7.51
C LYS A 77 -20.70 16.16 5.98
N ASN A 78 -21.57 16.96 5.36
CA ASN A 78 -21.74 16.98 3.91
C ASN A 78 -21.43 18.37 3.37
N TRP A 79 -21.04 18.47 2.11
CA TRP A 79 -20.98 19.71 1.37
C TRP A 79 -22.28 19.92 0.59
N ARG A 80 -22.55 21.17 0.18
CA ARG A 80 -23.72 21.52 -0.64
C ARG A 80 -23.32 22.47 -1.75
N LEU A 81 -23.69 22.13 -2.98
CA LEU A 81 -23.57 22.99 -4.15
C LEU A 81 -24.71 24.00 -4.16
N GLU A 82 -24.35 25.26 -3.97
CA GLU A 82 -25.25 26.42 -3.84
C GLU A 82 -24.89 27.49 -4.89
N GLY A 83 -25.70 28.55 -4.95
CA GLY A 83 -25.48 29.74 -5.80
C GLY A 83 -26.36 29.81 -7.05
N ASN A 84 -26.61 28.67 -7.70
CA ASN A 84 -27.54 28.57 -8.82
C ASN A 84 -28.81 27.77 -8.45
N CYS A 85 -29.94 28.19 -9.00
CA CYS A 85 -31.24 27.51 -8.89
C CYS A 85 -31.97 27.73 -10.22
N PRO A 86 -31.73 26.88 -11.24
CA PRO A 86 -32.20 27.10 -12.60
C PRO A 86 -33.71 27.30 -12.68
N LYS A 87 -34.14 28.22 -13.54
CA LYS A 87 -35.57 28.56 -13.74
C LYS A 87 -36.16 27.95 -15.01
N ASP A 88 -35.28 27.34 -15.79
CA ASP A 88 -35.43 26.98 -17.18
C ASP A 88 -36.29 25.72 -17.36
N SER A 89 -37.13 25.74 -18.39
CA SER A 89 -38.09 24.69 -18.70
C SER A 89 -37.42 23.38 -19.14
N CYS A 90 -36.19 23.44 -19.66
CA CYS A 90 -35.37 22.28 -19.99
C CYS A 90 -35.25 21.27 -18.84
N TYR A 91 -35.28 21.71 -17.58
CA TYR A 91 -35.23 20.83 -16.40
C TYR A 91 -36.58 20.18 -16.01
N ALA A 92 -37.63 20.28 -16.84
CA ALA A 92 -38.95 19.70 -16.55
C ALA A 92 -38.97 18.17 -16.39
N PHE A 93 -37.97 17.46 -16.93
CA PHE A 93 -37.83 16.00 -16.83
C PHE A 93 -37.27 15.51 -15.49
N VAL A 94 -36.71 16.40 -14.66
CA VAL A 94 -35.90 16.01 -13.49
C VAL A 94 -36.76 15.24 -12.47
N VAL A 95 -36.27 14.04 -12.10
CA VAL A 95 -36.91 13.09 -11.18
C VAL A 95 -35.84 12.35 -10.35
N PRO A 96 -36.19 11.70 -9.22
CA PRO A 96 -35.24 10.92 -8.45
C PRO A 96 -34.62 9.81 -9.32
N GLY A 97 -33.31 9.61 -9.22
CA GLY A 97 -32.56 8.70 -10.08
C GLY A 97 -31.91 9.34 -11.30
N CYS A 98 -32.17 10.63 -11.61
CA CYS A 98 -31.45 11.33 -12.68
C CYS A 98 -29.95 11.42 -12.35
N LEU A 99 -29.10 11.29 -13.37
CA LEU A 99 -27.65 11.42 -13.23
C LEU A 99 -27.29 12.92 -13.31
N PHE A 100 -26.73 13.46 -12.23
CA PHE A 100 -25.97 14.70 -12.26
C PHE A 100 -24.51 14.38 -12.57
N ALA A 101 -23.95 15.07 -13.55
CA ALA A 101 -22.53 14.99 -13.90
C ALA A 101 -21.94 16.39 -13.91
N MET A 102 -20.80 16.57 -13.22
CA MET A 102 -20.06 17.82 -13.15
C MET A 102 -18.59 17.59 -13.47
N GLU A 103 -18.07 18.25 -14.50
CA GLU A 103 -16.65 18.39 -14.73
C GLU A 103 -16.14 19.64 -14.00
N VAL A 104 -14.99 19.55 -13.33
CA VAL A 104 -14.37 20.70 -12.66
C VAL A 104 -12.84 20.62 -12.69
N ASP A 105 -12.16 21.73 -12.99
CA ASP A 105 -10.75 21.91 -12.69
C ASP A 105 -10.57 22.56 -11.31
N ALA A 106 -10.07 21.77 -10.37
CA ALA A 106 -9.81 22.15 -8.98
C ALA A 106 -8.38 22.68 -8.72
N GLY A 107 -7.59 22.90 -9.78
CA GLY A 107 -6.24 23.49 -9.72
C GLY A 107 -6.21 25.02 -9.70
N ALA A 108 -7.37 25.67 -9.85
CA ALA A 108 -7.56 27.11 -9.86
C ALA A 108 -8.50 27.56 -8.73
N SER A 109 -8.41 28.84 -8.37
CA SER A 109 -9.28 29.49 -7.38
C SER A 109 -9.75 30.86 -7.91
N PRO A 110 -11.05 31.07 -8.22
CA PRO A 110 -12.12 30.07 -8.18
C PRO A 110 -11.87 28.91 -9.16
N ALA A 111 -12.43 27.74 -8.84
CA ALA A 111 -12.37 26.58 -9.72
C ALA A 111 -13.30 26.77 -10.93
N THR A 112 -13.00 26.16 -12.07
CA THR A 112 -13.79 26.32 -13.30
C THR A 112 -14.34 25.00 -13.80
N GLY A 113 -15.49 24.99 -14.47
CA GLY A 113 -16.09 23.73 -14.90
C GLY A 113 -17.46 23.83 -15.55
N ALA A 114 -18.16 22.71 -15.59
CA ALA A 114 -19.46 22.55 -16.23
C ALA A 114 -20.28 21.45 -15.54
N TRP A 115 -21.61 21.58 -15.50
CA TRP A 115 -22.49 20.47 -15.09
C TRP A 115 -23.75 20.35 -15.93
N ALA A 116 -24.25 19.13 -16.02
CA ALA A 116 -25.51 18.78 -16.66
C ALA A 116 -26.29 17.76 -15.81
N VAL A 117 -27.57 17.60 -16.12
CA VAL A 117 -28.41 16.53 -15.58
C VAL A 117 -28.95 15.71 -16.74
N PHE A 118 -28.83 14.40 -16.65
CA PHE A 118 -29.31 13.45 -17.65
C PHE A 118 -30.53 12.68 -17.11
N PRO A 119 -31.56 12.44 -17.94
CA PRO A 119 -32.70 11.58 -17.58
C PRO A 119 -32.26 10.19 -17.11
N VAL A 120 -33.08 9.54 -16.27
CA VAL A 120 -32.88 8.13 -15.84
C VAL A 120 -32.81 7.20 -17.06
N ASP A 121 -33.64 7.46 -18.07
CA ASP A 121 -33.75 6.64 -19.27
C ASP A 121 -32.72 6.96 -20.37
N ASP A 122 -31.87 7.95 -20.17
CA ASP A 122 -30.92 8.44 -21.17
C ASP A 122 -29.85 7.37 -21.54
N PRO A 123 -29.45 7.26 -22.82
CA PRO A 123 -28.38 6.36 -23.24
C PRO A 123 -27.05 6.57 -22.50
N ALA A 124 -26.68 7.82 -22.20
CA ALA A 124 -25.46 8.14 -21.45
C ALA A 124 -25.60 7.69 -19.99
N THR A 125 -26.72 8.00 -19.32
CA THR A 125 -27.02 7.51 -17.95
C THR A 125 -26.93 5.99 -17.87
N LYS A 126 -27.52 5.27 -18.85
CA LYS A 126 -27.53 3.80 -18.89
C LYS A 126 -26.15 3.20 -19.18
N ALA A 127 -25.37 3.80 -20.08
CA ALA A 127 -24.00 3.37 -20.35
C ALA A 127 -23.10 3.58 -19.13
N ILE A 128 -23.18 4.75 -18.49
CA ILE A 128 -22.40 5.08 -17.29
C ILE A 128 -22.79 4.18 -16.11
N LEU A 129 -24.08 3.89 -15.89
CA LEU A 129 -24.49 2.95 -14.84
C LEU A 129 -24.12 1.48 -15.11
N ALA A 130 -23.65 1.15 -16.31
CA ALA A 130 -23.24 -0.21 -16.70
C ALA A 130 -21.72 -0.41 -16.81
N ASP A 131 -20.90 0.65 -16.80
CA ASP A 131 -19.43 0.51 -16.88
C ASP A 131 -18.78 0.23 -15.52
N GLY A 132 -17.59 -0.38 -15.54
CA GLY A 132 -16.79 -0.70 -14.37
C GLY A 132 -16.17 0.53 -13.70
N GLU A 133 -15.79 1.56 -14.48
CA GLU A 133 -15.27 2.86 -13.99
C GLU A 133 -16.18 3.43 -12.88
N SER A 134 -17.47 3.45 -13.19
CA SER A 134 -18.56 4.05 -12.43
C SER A 134 -19.30 3.06 -11.52
N SER A 135 -18.87 1.79 -11.43
CA SER A 135 -19.51 0.74 -10.61
C SER A 135 -19.74 1.14 -9.14
N ARG A 136 -18.85 1.95 -8.55
CA ARG A 136 -18.98 2.48 -7.18
C ARG A 136 -20.12 3.50 -7.01
N LEU A 137 -20.61 4.12 -8.09
CA LEU A 137 -21.74 5.05 -8.04
C LEU A 137 -23.03 4.37 -7.55
N ALA A 138 -23.22 3.08 -7.87
CA ALA A 138 -24.38 2.30 -7.43
C ALA A 138 -24.35 1.98 -5.92
N SER A 139 -23.18 1.93 -5.28
CA SER A 139 -23.03 1.68 -3.85
C SER A 139 -22.91 2.96 -3.01
N SER A 140 -22.28 4.01 -3.56
CA SER A 140 -21.94 5.23 -2.83
C SER A 140 -22.85 6.42 -3.16
N ALA A 141 -23.71 6.34 -4.18
CA ALA A 141 -24.54 7.43 -4.73
C ALA A 141 -23.79 8.65 -5.31
N MET A 142 -22.52 8.86 -4.94
CA MET A 142 -21.58 9.79 -5.56
C MET A 142 -20.20 9.15 -5.78
N ILE A 143 -19.49 9.57 -6.83
CA ILE A 143 -18.05 9.34 -7.01
C ILE A 143 -17.38 10.55 -7.69
N ALA A 144 -16.07 10.72 -7.49
CA ALA A 144 -15.20 11.53 -8.34
C ALA A 144 -14.16 10.65 -9.04
N LEU A 145 -14.04 10.83 -10.35
CA LEU A 145 -13.10 10.17 -11.24
C LEU A 145 -12.06 11.21 -11.71
N HIS A 146 -10.78 10.84 -11.71
CA HIS A 146 -9.70 11.69 -12.21
C HIS A 146 -9.07 11.07 -13.46
N ASP A 147 -9.01 11.82 -14.56
CA ASP A 147 -8.27 11.45 -15.78
C ASP A 147 -8.64 10.04 -16.30
N GLU A 148 -7.69 9.10 -16.39
CA GLU A 148 -7.96 7.74 -16.89
C GLU A 148 -9.00 6.94 -16.09
N GLU A 149 -9.26 7.29 -14.82
CA GLU A 149 -10.25 6.59 -13.98
C GLU A 149 -11.69 6.65 -14.52
N GLY A 150 -11.99 7.64 -15.38
CA GLY A 150 -13.32 7.87 -15.94
C GLY A 150 -13.30 8.07 -17.46
N PHE A 151 -12.29 7.55 -18.17
CA PHE A 151 -12.06 7.87 -19.58
C PHE A 151 -13.28 7.58 -20.47
N ARG A 152 -13.91 6.41 -20.32
CA ARG A 152 -15.13 6.06 -21.08
C ARG A 152 -16.33 6.88 -20.65
N THR A 153 -16.44 7.14 -19.35
CA THR A 153 -17.47 8.00 -18.77
C THR A 153 -17.41 9.40 -19.40
N TRP A 154 -16.21 9.99 -19.47
CA TRP A 154 -15.95 11.27 -20.13
C TRP A 154 -16.26 11.24 -21.63
N GLN A 155 -15.84 10.20 -22.36
CA GLN A 155 -16.19 10.05 -23.78
C GLN A 155 -17.71 9.95 -24.00
N THR A 156 -18.42 9.27 -23.10
CA THR A 156 -19.88 9.14 -23.17
C THR A 156 -20.57 10.49 -22.93
N LEU A 157 -20.13 11.25 -21.93
CA LEU A 157 -20.66 12.58 -21.64
C LEU A 157 -20.32 13.61 -22.73
N ALA A 158 -19.09 13.62 -23.23
CA ALA A 158 -18.67 14.50 -24.33
C ALA A 158 -19.35 14.13 -25.66
N GLY A 159 -19.66 12.85 -25.89
CA GLY A 159 -20.46 12.42 -27.04
C GLY A 159 -21.93 12.87 -26.96
N ALA A 160 -22.49 12.96 -25.75
CA ALA A 160 -23.85 13.46 -25.53
C ALA A 160 -23.93 15.00 -25.47
N ARG A 161 -22.92 15.66 -24.90
CA ARG A 161 -22.86 17.11 -24.59
C ARG A 161 -21.44 17.67 -24.77
N PRO A 162 -20.95 17.79 -26.02
CA PRO A 162 -19.60 18.30 -26.33
C PRO A 162 -19.44 19.81 -26.04
N ASP A 163 -20.55 20.50 -25.75
CA ASP A 163 -20.63 21.89 -25.36
C ASP A 163 -20.49 22.13 -23.84
N LEU A 164 -20.44 21.06 -23.04
CA LEU A 164 -20.19 21.11 -21.59
C LEU A 164 -19.02 20.21 -21.14
N PHE A 165 -18.84 19.03 -21.75
CA PHE A 165 -17.83 18.05 -21.32
C PHE A 165 -16.76 17.86 -22.39
N THR A 166 -15.49 17.92 -21.99
CA THR A 166 -14.36 17.70 -22.91
C THR A 166 -13.62 16.43 -22.52
N ALA A 167 -13.84 15.33 -23.23
CA ALA A 167 -13.16 14.07 -22.92
C ALA A 167 -11.62 14.23 -22.98
N PRO A 168 -10.85 13.60 -22.07
CA PRO A 168 -9.40 13.60 -22.14
C PRO A 168 -8.92 13.11 -23.52
N THR A 169 -8.02 13.86 -24.15
CA THR A 169 -7.30 13.39 -25.33
C THR A 169 -6.27 12.37 -24.88
N ASN A 170 -6.59 11.10 -25.03
CA ASN A 170 -5.61 10.03 -24.83
C ASN A 170 -4.42 10.28 -25.77
N GLY A 171 -3.21 10.35 -25.22
CA GLY A 171 -1.94 10.57 -25.93
C GLY A 171 -1.52 9.40 -26.83
N SER A 172 -2.45 8.88 -27.63
CA SER A 172 -2.15 7.87 -28.64
C SER A 172 -1.42 8.55 -29.79
N ALA A 173 -0.08 8.56 -29.72
CA ALA A 173 0.73 8.65 -30.90
C ALA A 173 0.17 7.71 -31.99
N ALA A 174 0.16 8.15 -33.24
CA ALA A 174 -0.28 7.29 -34.35
C ALA A 174 0.58 6.01 -34.32
N PRO A 175 -0.03 4.81 -34.44
CA PRO A 175 0.69 3.55 -34.24
C PRO A 175 1.89 3.49 -35.18
N VAL A 176 3.09 3.51 -34.60
CA VAL A 176 4.34 3.56 -35.36
C VAL A 176 4.38 2.37 -36.29
N ALA A 177 4.40 2.63 -37.60
CA ALA A 177 4.34 1.58 -38.60
C ALA A 177 5.49 0.59 -38.36
N PRO A 178 5.19 -0.71 -38.17
CA PRO A 178 6.21 -1.69 -37.79
C PRO A 178 7.30 -1.75 -38.87
N LYS A 179 8.56 -1.46 -38.49
CA LYS A 179 9.67 -1.48 -39.44
C LYS A 179 9.96 -2.93 -39.82
N ILE A 180 9.70 -3.27 -41.08
CA ILE A 180 9.98 -4.61 -41.61
C ILE A 180 11.46 -4.66 -42.01
N GLY A 181 12.23 -5.48 -41.29
CA GLY A 181 13.61 -5.84 -41.65
C GLY A 181 13.64 -7.05 -42.59
N PRO A 182 14.80 -7.38 -43.18
CA PRO A 182 14.91 -8.46 -44.17
C PRO A 182 14.50 -9.85 -43.66
N ASN A 183 14.59 -10.10 -42.35
CA ASN A 183 14.27 -11.37 -41.70
C ASN A 183 13.25 -11.23 -40.54
N GLY A 184 12.50 -10.14 -40.44
CA GLY A 184 11.58 -9.95 -39.30
C GLY A 184 10.97 -8.55 -39.19
N VAL A 185 10.39 -8.24 -38.03
CA VAL A 185 9.66 -7.00 -37.77
C VAL A 185 10.13 -6.37 -36.45
N GLU A 186 10.52 -5.10 -36.49
CA GLU A 186 10.82 -4.32 -35.29
C GLU A 186 9.50 -3.96 -34.58
N LEU A 187 9.30 -4.51 -33.38
CA LEU A 187 8.12 -4.29 -32.54
C LEU A 187 8.54 -3.59 -31.23
N PRO A 188 8.91 -2.31 -31.27
CA PRO A 188 9.23 -1.57 -30.06
C PRO A 188 7.98 -1.45 -29.16
N PRO A 189 8.13 -1.47 -27.82
CA PRO A 189 7.01 -1.22 -26.93
C PRO A 189 6.47 0.19 -27.12
N ASP A 190 5.13 0.30 -27.13
CA ASP A 190 4.40 1.57 -27.07
C ASP A 190 4.82 2.36 -25.81
N PRO A 191 5.38 3.58 -25.95
CA PRO A 191 5.97 4.28 -24.82
C PRO A 191 4.98 4.59 -23.69
N SER A 192 3.90 5.29 -24.01
CA SER A 192 2.89 5.70 -23.04
C SER A 192 2.22 4.50 -22.36
N ARG A 193 1.94 3.41 -23.09
CA ARG A 193 1.36 2.19 -22.50
C ARG A 193 2.34 1.45 -21.61
N LEU A 194 3.60 1.29 -22.01
CA LEU A 194 4.60 0.65 -21.15
C LEU A 194 4.84 1.48 -19.89
N VAL A 195 4.89 2.82 -20.00
CA VAL A 195 4.98 3.69 -18.82
C VAL A 195 3.74 3.60 -17.94
N LYS A 196 2.51 3.55 -18.48
CA LYS A 196 1.29 3.38 -17.68
C LYS A 196 1.25 2.02 -16.96
N ILE A 197 1.76 0.95 -17.57
CA ILE A 197 1.97 -0.36 -16.91
C ILE A 197 3.01 -0.24 -15.78
N LEU A 198 4.15 0.39 -16.05
CA LEU A 198 5.24 0.60 -15.08
C LEU A 198 4.82 1.48 -13.89
N ALA A 199 4.03 2.52 -14.14
CA ALA A 199 3.45 3.41 -13.13
C ALA A 199 2.52 2.69 -12.14
N SER A 200 1.84 1.61 -12.58
CA SER A 200 0.91 0.84 -11.73
C SER A 200 1.58 0.05 -10.59
N VAL A 201 2.91 0.01 -10.53
CA VAL A 201 3.69 -0.80 -9.59
C VAL A 201 3.74 -0.16 -8.19
N GLY A 202 2.63 -0.26 -7.44
CA GLY A 202 2.62 -0.38 -5.96
C GLY A 202 3.17 0.76 -5.09
N HIS A 203 3.68 1.87 -5.63
CA HIS A 203 4.21 2.98 -4.84
C HIS A 203 3.10 3.89 -4.30
N THR A 204 3.09 4.11 -2.99
CA THR A 204 2.40 5.24 -2.36
C THR A 204 3.30 6.48 -2.43
N MET A 205 2.72 7.70 -2.41
CA MET A 205 3.48 8.96 -2.45
C MET A 205 4.66 8.99 -1.46
N PRO A 206 4.52 8.63 -0.17
CA PRO A 206 5.67 8.60 0.74
C PRO A 206 6.77 7.62 0.35
N SER A 207 6.42 6.45 -0.21
CA SER A 207 7.40 5.46 -0.68
C SER A 207 8.09 5.87 -1.99
N ALA A 208 7.39 6.59 -2.87
CA ALA A 208 7.96 7.16 -4.08
C ALA A 208 8.97 8.27 -3.74
N VAL A 209 8.61 9.18 -2.82
CA VAL A 209 9.53 10.22 -2.35
C VAL A 209 10.72 9.61 -1.61
N ALA A 210 10.51 8.56 -0.79
CA ALA A 210 11.62 7.84 -0.17
C ALA A 210 12.59 7.21 -1.18
N ASP A 211 12.09 6.70 -2.32
CA ASP A 211 12.92 6.17 -3.39
C ASP A 211 13.64 7.27 -4.21
N LEU A 212 13.23 8.54 -4.12
CA LEU A 212 14.01 9.69 -4.59
C LEU A 212 15.07 10.14 -3.56
N VAL A 213 14.70 10.21 -2.28
CA VAL A 213 15.62 10.51 -1.16
C VAL A 213 16.79 9.51 -1.13
N ASP A 214 16.54 8.24 -1.44
CA ASP A 214 17.59 7.22 -1.61
C ASP A 214 18.63 7.60 -2.67
N ASN A 215 18.21 8.21 -3.79
CA ASN A 215 19.12 8.65 -4.85
C ASN A 215 19.92 9.87 -4.40
N CYS A 216 19.27 10.83 -3.72
CA CYS A 216 19.92 12.01 -3.15
C CYS A 216 21.05 11.62 -2.16
N ILE A 217 20.75 10.69 -1.24
CA ILE A 217 21.71 10.15 -0.27
C ILE A 217 22.82 9.35 -0.96
N SER A 218 22.48 8.59 -2.02
CA SER A 218 23.47 7.85 -2.82
C SER A 218 24.44 8.81 -3.53
N ALA A 219 23.93 9.93 -4.07
CA ALA A 219 24.67 11.06 -4.64
C ALA A 219 25.26 12.02 -3.58
N ASN A 220 25.51 11.53 -2.37
CA ASN A 220 26.23 12.21 -1.27
C ASN A 220 25.61 13.52 -0.73
N ALA A 221 24.33 13.80 -1.02
CA ALA A 221 23.63 14.96 -0.50
C ALA A 221 23.55 14.97 1.04
N THR A 222 23.66 16.15 1.62
CA THR A 222 23.52 16.41 3.07
C THR A 222 22.28 17.23 3.41
N ASN A 223 21.66 17.87 2.41
CA ASN A 223 20.44 18.65 2.55
C ASN A 223 19.51 18.30 1.38
N ILE A 224 18.27 17.95 1.71
CA ILE A 224 17.22 17.57 0.76
C ILE A 224 16.00 18.42 1.08
N ALA A 225 15.57 19.23 0.11
CA ALA A 225 14.44 20.13 0.23
C ALA A 225 13.27 19.61 -0.62
N ILE A 226 12.19 19.20 0.04
CA ILE A 226 10.95 18.77 -0.60
C ILE A 226 9.97 19.95 -0.54
N THR A 227 9.58 20.46 -1.70
CA THR A 227 8.51 21.46 -1.82
C THR A 227 7.30 20.77 -2.44
N PHE A 228 6.26 20.52 -1.63
CA PHE A 228 4.96 20.06 -2.12
C PHE A 228 4.08 21.29 -2.38
N GLY A 229 3.78 21.58 -3.63
CA GLY A 229 2.89 22.68 -4.00
C GLY A 229 1.49 22.50 -3.43
N ARG A 230 0.88 23.59 -2.95
CA ARG A 230 -0.55 23.57 -2.62
C ARG A 230 -1.37 23.42 -3.91
N PRO A 231 -2.31 22.46 -4.01
CA PRO A 231 -3.06 22.22 -5.24
C PRO A 231 -3.95 23.37 -5.74
N ASP A 232 -4.28 24.34 -4.87
CA ASP A 232 -5.03 25.56 -5.21
C ASP A 232 -4.13 26.72 -5.68
N GLY A 233 -2.81 26.51 -5.77
CA GLY A 233 -1.81 27.53 -6.11
C GLY A 233 -1.66 27.87 -7.60
N GLY A 234 -2.63 27.54 -8.45
CA GLY A 234 -2.63 27.87 -9.89
C GLY A 234 -1.79 26.96 -10.79
N HIS A 235 -0.90 26.14 -10.22
CA HIS A 235 -0.06 25.17 -10.94
C HIS A 235 -0.52 23.72 -10.72
N GLY A 236 -1.76 23.51 -10.24
CA GLY A 236 -2.27 22.20 -9.86
C GLY A 236 -1.45 21.54 -8.76
N ARG A 237 -1.42 20.20 -8.74
CA ARG A 237 -0.69 19.40 -7.74
C ARG A 237 0.67 18.99 -8.30
N TRP A 238 1.72 19.58 -7.73
CA TRP A 238 3.12 19.37 -8.11
C TRP A 238 4.01 19.20 -6.88
N MET A 239 5.17 18.57 -7.04
CA MET A 239 6.16 18.41 -5.97
C MET A 239 7.58 18.48 -6.53
N SER A 240 8.44 19.28 -5.90
CA SER A 240 9.86 19.37 -6.19
C SER A 240 10.65 18.66 -5.09
N ILE A 241 11.58 17.78 -5.46
CA ILE A 241 12.54 17.12 -4.57
C ILE A 241 13.93 17.57 -5.01
N ALA A 242 14.51 18.51 -4.26
CA ALA A 242 15.83 19.11 -4.55
C ALA A 242 16.90 18.60 -3.57
N ASP A 243 18.11 18.37 -4.06
CA ASP A 243 19.26 17.95 -3.26
C ASP A 243 20.52 18.81 -3.52
N ASN A 244 21.48 18.75 -2.59
CA ASN A 244 22.84 19.24 -2.79
C ASN A 244 23.85 18.09 -3.04
N GLY A 245 23.43 17.06 -3.78
CA GLY A 245 24.29 15.96 -4.17
C GLY A 245 25.28 16.33 -5.27
N ASP A 246 26.14 15.40 -5.67
CA ASP A 246 27.25 15.66 -6.60
C ASP A 246 26.79 16.16 -8.00
N GLY A 247 25.55 15.85 -8.40
CA GLY A 247 24.96 16.24 -9.67
C GLY A 247 25.44 15.41 -10.87
N MET A 248 24.79 15.60 -12.03
CA MET A 248 25.10 14.88 -13.26
C MET A 248 25.51 15.85 -14.38
N ASP A 249 26.28 15.34 -15.33
CA ASP A 249 26.52 15.97 -16.63
C ASP A 249 25.44 15.54 -17.64
N GLU A 250 25.56 15.99 -18.89
CA GLU A 250 24.63 15.66 -19.97
C GLU A 250 24.49 14.14 -20.21
N GLY A 251 25.61 13.40 -20.14
CA GLY A 251 25.64 11.96 -20.32
C GLY A 251 25.03 11.20 -19.14
N GLY A 252 25.41 11.58 -17.91
CA GLY A 252 24.84 11.02 -16.68
C GLY A 252 23.34 11.25 -16.60
N LEU A 253 22.85 12.44 -16.96
CA LEU A 253 21.42 12.74 -17.03
C LEU A 253 20.69 11.88 -18.07
N ALA A 254 21.27 11.71 -19.28
CA ALA A 254 20.68 10.89 -20.33
C ALA A 254 20.55 9.40 -19.91
N GLU A 255 21.57 8.83 -19.26
CA GLU A 255 21.50 7.47 -18.72
C GLU A 255 20.59 7.37 -17.49
N ALA A 256 20.58 8.37 -16.60
CA ALA A 256 19.65 8.43 -15.48
C ALA A 256 18.19 8.49 -15.94
N MET A 257 17.90 9.04 -17.12
CA MET A 257 16.57 9.08 -17.73
C MET A 257 16.25 7.85 -18.60
N ARG A 258 17.24 7.09 -19.07
CA ARG A 258 17.08 5.87 -19.87
C ARG A 258 16.40 4.74 -19.07
N ILE A 259 15.28 4.19 -19.58
CA ILE A 259 14.63 3.02 -18.97
C ILE A 259 15.54 1.79 -19.14
N GLY A 260 15.68 1.00 -18.07
CA GLY A 260 16.55 -0.18 -18.09
C GLY A 260 18.05 0.17 -18.13
N SER A 261 18.43 1.38 -17.70
CA SER A 261 19.81 1.83 -17.56
C SER A 261 20.64 0.83 -16.74
N GLY A 262 21.62 0.19 -17.39
CA GLY A 262 22.53 -0.80 -16.81
C GLY A 262 23.61 -0.16 -15.94
N SER A 263 23.21 0.55 -14.90
CA SER A 263 24.13 1.15 -13.93
C SER A 263 24.68 0.07 -13.00
N ASP A 264 25.99 -0.19 -13.08
CA ASP A 264 26.70 -0.96 -12.05
C ASP A 264 26.69 -0.17 -10.75
N TYR A 265 25.78 -0.51 -9.83
CA TYR A 265 25.63 0.15 -8.55
C TYR A 265 26.78 -0.20 -7.61
N GLU A 266 27.39 0.82 -6.97
CA GLU A 266 28.33 0.58 -5.89
C GLU A 266 27.70 -0.24 -4.75
N ALA A 267 28.52 -1.04 -4.06
CA ALA A 267 28.08 -1.94 -2.99
C ALA A 267 27.24 -1.23 -1.90
N ASN A 268 27.51 0.05 -1.63
CA ASN A 268 26.85 0.90 -0.64
C ASN A 268 25.60 1.65 -1.15
N SER A 269 25.11 1.32 -2.36
CA SER A 269 23.93 1.94 -2.99
C SER A 269 22.62 1.59 -2.26
N LEU A 270 21.69 2.54 -2.22
CA LEU A 270 20.31 2.33 -1.75
C LEU A 270 19.35 1.85 -2.88
N GLY A 271 19.80 1.90 -4.14
CA GLY A 271 19.10 1.38 -5.32
C GLY A 271 19.82 0.17 -5.96
N LYS A 272 19.06 -0.69 -6.67
CA LYS A 272 19.57 -1.90 -7.35
C LYS A 272 19.13 -2.07 -8.82
N TYR A 273 18.07 -1.38 -9.27
CA TYR A 273 17.29 -1.80 -10.46
C TYR A 273 17.24 -0.81 -11.64
N GLY A 274 18.00 0.29 -11.64
CA GLY A 274 17.96 1.32 -12.70
C GLY A 274 16.66 2.13 -12.80
N TYR A 275 15.63 1.71 -12.04
CA TYR A 275 14.24 2.11 -12.23
C TYR A 275 13.71 3.09 -11.17
N GLY A 276 14.34 3.19 -9.99
CA GLY A 276 13.81 3.92 -8.82
C GLY A 276 13.27 5.32 -9.14
N LEU A 277 14.10 6.19 -9.72
CA LEU A 277 13.72 7.53 -10.20
C LEU A 277 12.48 7.51 -11.11
N LYS A 278 12.50 6.66 -12.14
CA LYS A 278 11.45 6.59 -13.17
C LYS A 278 10.14 6.06 -12.58
N GLY A 279 10.19 4.97 -11.82
CA GLY A 279 9.04 4.32 -11.21
C GLY A 279 8.37 5.13 -10.11
N ALA A 280 9.17 5.71 -9.22
CA ALA A 280 8.67 6.67 -8.23
C ALA A 280 7.93 7.82 -8.93
N SER A 281 8.57 8.46 -9.91
CA SER A 281 8.01 9.61 -10.59
C SER A 281 6.76 9.27 -11.39
N TRP A 282 6.80 8.29 -12.30
CA TRP A 282 5.62 7.92 -13.09
C TRP A 282 4.48 7.33 -12.27
N SER A 283 4.72 6.73 -11.09
CA SER A 283 3.62 6.29 -10.22
C SER A 283 2.82 7.47 -9.66
N GLN A 284 3.48 8.59 -9.33
CA GLN A 284 2.82 9.75 -8.72
C GLN A 284 2.42 10.83 -9.73
N ALA A 285 3.11 10.96 -10.86
CA ALA A 285 2.97 12.06 -11.82
C ALA A 285 2.72 11.61 -13.27
N LYS A 286 2.14 12.50 -14.10
CA LYS A 286 2.12 12.36 -15.56
C LYS A 286 3.41 12.89 -16.19
N VAL A 287 3.86 14.04 -15.72
CA VAL A 287 5.05 14.72 -16.21
C VAL A 287 6.08 14.76 -15.10
N PHE A 288 7.35 14.49 -15.41
CA PHE A 288 8.44 14.78 -14.49
C PHE A 288 9.66 15.34 -15.22
N THR A 289 10.23 16.37 -14.62
CA THR A 289 11.39 17.10 -15.10
C THR A 289 12.56 16.88 -14.15
N VAL A 290 13.68 16.39 -14.65
CA VAL A 290 14.94 16.29 -13.88
C VAL A 290 15.84 17.43 -14.32
N VAL A 291 16.21 18.30 -13.37
CA VAL A 291 17.17 19.38 -13.56
C VAL A 291 18.40 19.08 -12.71
N THR A 292 19.60 19.17 -13.27
CA THR A 292 20.82 18.75 -12.58
C THR A 292 22.02 19.60 -12.97
N LYS A 293 23.01 19.69 -12.08
CA LYS A 293 24.21 20.50 -12.26
C LYS A 293 25.35 19.99 -11.39
N GLN A 294 26.52 19.77 -12.00
CA GLN A 294 27.78 19.53 -11.29
C GLN A 294 28.45 20.85 -10.90
N GLU A 295 29.33 20.81 -9.88
CA GLU A 295 30.10 21.98 -9.44
C GLU A 295 30.96 22.56 -10.56
N GLY A 296 30.90 23.88 -10.76
CA GLY A 296 31.48 24.58 -11.92
C GLY A 296 30.85 24.25 -13.29
N GLY A 297 29.89 23.33 -13.35
CA GLY A 297 29.24 22.85 -14.58
C GLY A 297 28.07 23.73 -15.07
N ARG A 298 27.50 23.32 -16.20
CA ARG A 298 26.23 23.86 -16.71
C ARG A 298 25.05 23.14 -16.05
N THR A 299 23.91 23.82 -16.00
CA THR A 299 22.63 23.15 -15.71
C THR A 299 22.18 22.39 -16.95
N HIS A 300 21.77 21.14 -16.77
CA HIS A 300 21.13 20.30 -17.80
C HIS A 300 19.75 19.86 -17.30
N HIS A 301 18.79 19.68 -18.21
CA HIS A 301 17.49 19.13 -17.86
C HIS A 301 16.89 18.23 -18.93
N LEU A 302 16.06 17.30 -18.50
CA LEU A 302 15.23 16.45 -19.35
C LEU A 302 13.86 16.25 -18.70
N THR A 303 12.82 16.19 -19.53
CA THR A 303 11.43 16.00 -19.12
C THR A 303 10.84 14.75 -19.77
N TRP A 304 10.21 13.90 -18.97
CA TRP A 304 9.32 12.84 -19.45
C TRP A 304 7.86 13.26 -19.25
N ASP A 305 7.05 13.10 -20.29
CA ASP A 305 5.64 13.47 -20.33
C ASP A 305 4.85 12.29 -20.91
N VAL A 306 4.00 11.68 -20.10
CA VAL A 306 3.30 10.43 -20.43
C VAL A 306 2.32 10.55 -21.61
N ASP A 307 1.73 11.73 -21.84
CA ASP A 307 0.72 11.92 -22.89
C ASP A 307 1.31 12.48 -24.21
N ASP A 308 2.63 12.76 -24.24
CA ASP A 308 3.40 13.05 -25.46
C ASP A 308 4.78 12.34 -25.44
N MET A 309 4.74 11.00 -25.50
CA MET A 309 5.91 10.12 -25.59
C MET A 309 6.15 9.60 -27.01
N VAL A 310 6.59 10.46 -27.94
CA VAL A 310 6.97 9.99 -29.29
C VAL A 310 8.31 9.25 -29.26
N GLY A 311 8.29 7.94 -29.56
CA GLY A 311 9.50 7.17 -29.89
C GLY A 311 10.57 7.06 -28.81
N TRP A 312 10.21 7.16 -27.53
CA TRP A 312 11.13 7.23 -26.39
C TRP A 312 12.06 8.47 -26.40
N LEU A 313 11.57 9.61 -26.91
CA LEU A 313 12.24 10.91 -26.79
C LEU A 313 11.90 11.60 -25.46
N ALA A 314 12.90 11.79 -24.59
CA ALA A 314 12.80 12.74 -23.48
C ALA A 314 12.97 14.18 -24.03
N LYS A 315 12.18 15.12 -23.52
CA LYS A 315 12.14 16.52 -23.99
C LYS A 315 13.20 17.36 -23.28
N SER A 316 13.70 18.41 -23.94
CA SER A 316 14.58 19.45 -23.35
C SER A 316 14.09 20.87 -23.65
N ASN A 317 12.77 21.02 -23.76
CA ASN A 317 12.10 22.30 -23.99
C ASN A 317 12.47 23.33 -22.91
N PRO A 318 12.50 24.65 -23.21
CA PRO A 318 12.68 25.67 -22.18
C PRO A 318 11.62 25.54 -21.08
N LEU A 319 12.05 25.57 -19.82
CA LEU A 319 11.15 25.51 -18.66
C LEU A 319 10.41 26.84 -18.48
N GLU A 320 9.16 26.81 -18.05
CA GLU A 320 8.38 28.01 -17.72
C GLU A 320 8.93 28.72 -16.47
N PRO A 321 8.62 30.02 -16.25
CA PRO A 321 9.19 30.78 -15.13
C PRO A 321 8.90 30.19 -13.74
N TRP A 322 7.80 29.44 -13.58
CA TRP A 322 7.44 28.78 -12.32
C TRP A 322 8.24 27.48 -12.10
N GLU A 323 8.43 26.67 -13.15
CA GLU A 323 9.31 25.50 -13.17
C GLU A 323 10.75 25.89 -12.84
N GLN A 324 11.25 27.01 -13.39
CA GLN A 324 12.60 27.53 -13.13
C GLN A 324 12.83 27.87 -11.65
N GLU A 325 11.84 28.45 -10.95
CA GLU A 325 11.94 28.70 -9.51
C GLU A 325 11.76 27.41 -8.68
N ALA A 326 10.89 26.50 -9.12
CA ALA A 326 10.68 25.19 -8.48
C ALA A 326 11.86 24.21 -8.65
N THR A 327 12.73 24.43 -9.64
CA THR A 327 13.91 23.60 -9.98
C THR A 327 15.25 24.30 -9.71
N LYS A 328 15.22 25.38 -8.94
CA LYS A 328 16.34 26.28 -8.67
C LYS A 328 17.50 25.62 -7.91
N LEU A 329 18.59 25.32 -8.62
CA LEU A 329 19.81 24.74 -8.07
C LEU A 329 20.84 25.78 -7.58
N GLY A 330 21.73 25.33 -6.70
CA GLY A 330 22.88 26.10 -6.19
C GLY A 330 24.10 26.03 -7.12
N SER A 331 25.28 25.83 -6.54
CA SER A 331 26.50 25.60 -7.33
C SER A 331 26.53 24.18 -7.92
N HIS A 332 26.02 23.19 -7.20
CA HIS A 332 25.78 21.81 -7.64
C HIS A 332 24.45 21.26 -7.07
N GLY A 333 24.00 20.09 -7.54
CA GLY A 333 22.82 19.37 -7.05
C GLY A 333 21.91 18.80 -8.15
N THR A 334 20.82 18.14 -7.74
CA THR A 334 19.74 17.68 -8.63
C THR A 334 18.36 18.07 -8.07
N VAL A 335 17.42 18.36 -8.95
CA VAL A 335 15.99 18.47 -8.65
C VAL A 335 15.20 17.50 -9.51
N VAL A 336 14.26 16.80 -8.90
CA VAL A 336 13.17 16.09 -9.59
C VAL A 336 11.88 16.86 -9.32
N LEU A 337 11.33 17.48 -10.36
CA LEU A 337 10.00 18.11 -10.34
C LEU A 337 8.97 17.11 -10.87
N TRP A 338 7.87 16.95 -10.13
CA TRP A 338 6.69 16.16 -10.48
C TRP A 338 5.53 17.09 -10.76
N GLU A 339 4.87 16.89 -11.90
CA GLU A 339 3.84 17.77 -12.44
C GLU A 339 2.63 16.94 -12.90
N ASP A 340 1.43 17.52 -12.82
CA ASP A 340 0.16 16.77 -12.91
C ASP A 340 0.15 15.50 -12.04
N MET A 341 0.45 15.69 -10.74
CA MET A 341 0.49 14.59 -9.77
C MET A 341 -0.90 14.04 -9.49
N ARG A 342 -1.08 12.73 -9.71
CA ARG A 342 -2.36 12.03 -9.51
C ARG A 342 -2.84 12.15 -8.06
N PRO A 343 -4.09 12.55 -7.82
CA PRO A 343 -4.67 12.56 -6.48
C PRO A 343 -4.81 11.11 -5.97
N PRO A 344 -4.59 10.84 -4.67
CA PRO A 344 -4.78 9.49 -4.14
C PRO A 344 -6.24 9.05 -4.28
N GLN A 345 -6.48 7.74 -4.31
CA GLN A 345 -7.84 7.18 -4.42
C GLN A 345 -8.74 7.49 -3.21
N SER A 346 -8.13 7.80 -2.07
CA SER A 346 -8.77 8.30 -0.86
C SER A 346 -7.75 9.16 -0.12
N MET A 347 -8.16 10.35 0.36
CA MET A 347 -7.28 11.24 1.10
C MET A 347 -6.98 10.70 2.50
N PRO A 348 -5.76 10.87 3.04
CA PRO A 348 -5.51 10.62 4.45
C PRO A 348 -6.30 11.63 5.29
N THR A 349 -7.09 11.13 6.25
CA THR A 349 -7.82 11.98 7.19
C THR A 349 -7.05 12.14 8.50
N MET A 350 -6.95 13.37 9.00
CA MET A 350 -6.37 13.64 10.32
C MET A 350 -7.15 14.74 11.03
N ARG A 351 -7.47 14.51 12.31
CA ARG A 351 -8.38 15.39 13.07
C ARG A 351 -7.83 16.82 13.18
N GLY A 352 -8.48 17.77 12.50
CA GLY A 352 -8.15 19.19 12.55
C GLY A 352 -7.11 19.65 11.52
N LEU A 353 -6.77 18.83 10.53
CA LEU A 353 -5.98 19.22 9.36
C LEU A 353 -6.84 19.10 8.10
N ASP A 354 -6.60 19.97 7.11
CA ASP A 354 -7.10 19.77 5.75
C ASP A 354 -6.43 18.55 5.07
N PRO A 355 -7.06 17.94 4.04
CA PRO A 355 -6.55 16.73 3.39
C PRO A 355 -5.11 16.86 2.85
N TYR A 356 -4.74 18.01 2.29
CA TYR A 356 -3.37 18.30 1.84
C TYR A 356 -2.38 18.36 3.01
N SER A 357 -2.69 19.10 4.08
CA SER A 357 -1.86 19.12 5.30
C SER A 357 -1.73 17.73 5.93
N ALA A 358 -2.75 16.88 5.81
CA ALA A 358 -2.69 15.48 6.23
C ALA A 358 -1.79 14.61 5.32
N GLU A 359 -1.73 14.85 4.00
CA GLU A 359 -0.72 14.23 3.12
C GLU A 359 0.70 14.63 3.51
N VAL A 360 0.96 15.93 3.71
CA VAL A 360 2.26 16.46 4.17
C VAL A 360 2.70 15.81 5.48
N MET A 361 1.79 15.71 6.45
CA MET A 361 2.02 15.07 7.74
C MET A 361 2.24 13.55 7.64
N VAL A 362 1.67 12.88 6.62
CA VAL A 362 1.93 11.45 6.36
C VAL A 362 3.29 11.24 5.69
N LEU A 363 3.72 12.16 4.82
CA LEU A 363 5.06 12.14 4.22
C LEU A 363 6.15 12.39 5.27
N ASP A 364 6.01 13.43 6.09
CA ASP A 364 6.91 13.74 7.22
C ASP A 364 7.15 12.50 8.09
N ARG A 365 6.09 11.92 8.65
CA ARG A 365 6.16 10.75 9.53
C ARG A 365 6.76 9.51 8.86
N HIS A 366 6.65 9.40 7.54
CA HIS A 366 7.28 8.31 6.79
C HIS A 366 8.80 8.53 6.66
N LEU A 367 9.24 9.71 6.23
CA LEU A 367 10.67 10.02 6.08
C LEU A 367 11.38 10.06 7.45
N ALA A 368 10.74 10.65 8.46
CA ALA A 368 11.18 10.65 9.85
C ALA A 368 11.48 9.25 10.40
N LEU A 369 10.69 8.24 10.02
CA LEU A 369 10.86 6.85 10.44
C LEU A 369 11.82 6.07 9.52
N VAL A 370 11.75 6.27 8.20
CA VAL A 370 12.53 5.49 7.22
C VAL A 370 14.01 5.87 7.25
N PHE A 371 14.29 7.17 7.35
CA PHE A 371 15.64 7.73 7.31
C PHE A 371 16.19 8.13 8.68
N HIS A 372 15.56 7.68 9.78
CA HIS A 372 15.92 8.13 11.14
C HIS A 372 17.42 8.02 11.44
N ARG A 373 18.11 6.96 11.01
CA ARG A 373 19.56 6.81 11.20
C ARG A 373 20.40 7.83 10.44
N PHE A 374 19.97 8.27 9.26
CA PHE A 374 20.65 9.29 8.45
C PHE A 374 20.42 10.69 9.04
N LEU A 375 19.20 10.96 9.51
CA LEU A 375 18.81 12.17 10.24
C LEU A 375 19.54 12.27 11.60
N GLU A 376 19.71 11.16 12.32
CA GLU A 376 20.47 11.07 13.58
C GLU A 376 22.00 11.10 13.41
N GLY A 377 22.52 11.04 12.16
CA GLY A 377 23.97 10.94 11.92
C GLY A 377 24.60 9.61 12.37
N ARG A 378 23.81 8.53 12.39
CA ARG A 378 24.20 7.17 12.82
C ARG A 378 24.35 6.16 11.67
N ALA A 379 24.00 6.54 10.44
CA ALA A 379 24.19 5.69 9.27
C ALA A 379 25.69 5.50 8.95
N HIS A 380 26.12 4.26 8.73
CA HIS A 380 27.52 3.91 8.58
C HIS A 380 28.10 4.44 7.26
N GLY A 381 29.27 5.07 7.32
CA GLY A 381 29.96 5.62 6.14
C GLY A 381 29.27 6.81 5.46
N ARG A 382 28.16 7.33 6.00
CA ARG A 382 27.41 8.46 5.44
C ARG A 382 27.48 9.67 6.37
N LYS A 383 27.31 10.87 5.81
CA LYS A 383 27.17 12.13 6.57
C LYS A 383 25.76 12.21 7.16
N THR A 384 25.57 13.02 8.21
CA THR A 384 24.23 13.40 8.67
C THR A 384 23.48 14.11 7.54
N VAL A 385 22.22 13.72 7.33
CA VAL A 385 21.35 14.29 6.30
C VAL A 385 20.29 15.17 6.97
N THR A 386 20.00 16.34 6.41
CA THR A 386 18.82 17.14 6.74
C THR A 386 17.79 16.97 5.63
N ILE A 387 16.55 16.64 5.99
CA ILE A 387 15.41 16.64 5.08
C ILE A 387 14.45 17.74 5.54
N THR A 388 13.93 18.54 4.61
CA THR A 388 12.87 19.52 4.88
C THR A 388 11.66 19.28 3.99
N ILE A 389 10.46 19.55 4.50
CA ILE A 389 9.20 19.57 3.75
C ILE A 389 8.56 20.95 3.91
N ASN A 390 8.38 21.67 2.80
CA ASN A 390 7.88 23.06 2.78
C ASN A 390 8.60 23.98 3.77
N GLY A 391 9.93 23.82 3.88
CA GLY A 391 10.80 24.57 4.78
C GLY A 391 10.87 24.07 6.23
N ASN A 392 10.05 23.09 6.63
CA ASN A 392 10.06 22.52 7.98
C ASN A 392 11.00 21.30 8.03
N CYS A 393 11.86 21.20 9.05
CA CYS A 393 12.75 20.06 9.21
C CYS A 393 11.98 18.78 9.57
N VAL A 394 12.31 17.68 8.90
CA VAL A 394 11.82 16.34 9.23
C VAL A 394 12.63 15.79 10.40
N GLU A 395 11.99 15.71 11.55
CA GLU A 395 12.60 15.25 12.80
C GLU A 395 12.75 13.72 12.84
N PRO A 396 13.90 13.14 13.26
CA PRO A 396 14.07 11.69 13.35
C PRO A 396 13.09 11.05 14.34
N ASN A 397 12.37 10.02 13.89
CA ASN A 397 11.51 9.20 14.73
C ASN A 397 12.11 7.78 14.88
N ASN A 398 13.08 7.66 15.78
CA ASN A 398 13.74 6.41 16.10
C ASN A 398 12.82 5.49 16.95
N PRO A 399 12.33 4.35 16.41
CA PRO A 399 11.30 3.52 17.05
C PRO A 399 11.78 2.73 18.28
N PHE A 400 13.06 2.85 18.64
CA PHE A 400 13.68 2.30 19.86
C PHE A 400 14.60 3.32 20.58
N GLY A 401 14.57 4.60 20.18
CA GLY A 401 15.50 5.64 20.66
C GLY A 401 15.17 6.28 22.01
N HIS A 402 14.07 5.92 22.66
CA HIS A 402 13.66 6.53 23.94
C HIS A 402 14.61 6.13 25.09
N PRO A 403 15.01 7.05 26.00
CA PRO A 403 16.02 6.77 27.05
C PRO A 403 15.74 5.57 27.95
N LEU A 404 14.46 5.27 28.23
CA LEU A 404 14.04 4.11 29.03
C LEU A 404 13.90 2.78 28.25
N ALA A 405 14.34 2.71 26.99
CA ALA A 405 14.34 1.47 26.22
C ALA A 405 15.56 0.60 26.55
N SER A 406 15.32 -0.67 26.92
CA SER A 406 16.38 -1.62 27.22
C SER A 406 16.82 -2.36 25.95
N ARG A 407 18.11 -2.33 25.63
CA ARG A 407 18.72 -3.15 24.56
C ARG A 407 19.22 -4.49 25.10
N TYR A 408 19.06 -5.56 24.32
CA TYR A 408 19.69 -6.86 24.56
C TYR A 408 20.99 -6.97 23.74
N ASP A 409 21.77 -8.04 23.93
CA ASP A 409 22.98 -8.27 23.14
C ASP A 409 22.66 -8.43 21.64
N ALA A 410 23.49 -7.82 20.80
CA ALA A 410 23.40 -7.98 19.35
C ALA A 410 24.08 -9.29 18.92
N LYS A 411 23.49 -9.99 17.94
CA LYS A 411 24.03 -11.23 17.38
C LYS A 411 24.21 -11.08 15.87
N THR A 412 25.44 -11.29 15.40
CA THR A 412 25.71 -11.48 13.97
C THR A 412 25.41 -12.93 13.57
N ILE A 413 24.71 -13.10 12.45
CA ILE A 413 24.33 -14.39 11.86
C ILE A 413 24.90 -14.42 10.44
N ARG A 414 25.70 -15.45 10.12
CA ARG A 414 26.22 -15.66 8.77
C ARG A 414 25.17 -16.36 7.90
N ILE A 415 24.93 -15.86 6.70
CA ILE A 415 24.04 -16.43 5.69
C ILE A 415 24.87 -16.68 4.43
N PRO A 416 25.11 -17.95 4.04
CA PRO A 416 25.78 -18.26 2.78
C PRO A 416 24.97 -17.75 1.59
N ALA A 417 25.61 -16.99 0.69
CA ALA A 417 25.08 -16.62 -0.62
C ALA A 417 26.06 -17.06 -1.73
N GLU A 418 25.70 -16.84 -2.99
CA GLU A 418 26.40 -17.48 -4.13
C GLU A 418 27.79 -16.90 -4.43
N ALA A 419 28.01 -15.60 -4.16
CA ALA A 419 29.28 -14.92 -4.39
C ALA A 419 30.16 -14.83 -3.13
N GLU A 420 29.57 -14.42 -2.00
CA GLU A 420 30.25 -14.31 -0.70
C GLU A 420 29.28 -14.58 0.46
N ASP A 421 29.81 -14.81 1.67
CA ASP A 421 28.99 -14.98 2.88
C ASP A 421 28.43 -13.62 3.32
N GLY A 422 27.11 -13.45 3.25
CA GLY A 422 26.44 -12.28 3.81
C GLY A 422 26.29 -12.37 5.33
N PHE A 423 26.19 -11.22 5.99
CA PHE A 423 26.02 -11.12 7.44
C PHE A 423 24.73 -10.37 7.79
N VAL A 424 24.07 -10.82 8.85
CA VAL A 424 22.86 -10.19 9.40
C VAL A 424 23.09 -9.89 10.86
N GLN A 425 22.97 -8.62 11.26
CA GLN A 425 23.01 -8.24 12.67
C GLN A 425 21.58 -8.18 13.23
N VAL A 426 21.32 -8.91 14.32
CA VAL A 426 20.01 -8.95 14.97
C VAL A 426 20.14 -8.48 16.41
N GLN A 427 19.36 -7.47 16.81
CA GLN A 427 19.32 -6.96 18.19
C GLN A 427 17.89 -6.75 18.66
N ALA A 428 17.56 -7.30 19.83
CA ALA A 428 16.26 -7.08 20.47
C ALA A 428 16.28 -5.85 21.38
N PHE A 429 15.12 -5.22 21.54
CA PHE A 429 14.85 -4.09 22.43
C PHE A 429 13.51 -4.29 23.16
N LEU A 430 13.44 -3.82 24.40
CA LEU A 430 12.22 -3.76 25.22
C LEU A 430 11.90 -2.30 25.54
N LEU A 431 10.77 -1.83 25.02
CA LEU A 431 10.31 -0.45 25.19
C LEU A 431 9.74 -0.17 26.62
N PRO A 432 9.65 1.10 27.02
CA PRO A 432 8.88 1.52 28.19
C PRO A 432 7.37 1.43 27.97
N THR A 433 6.60 1.24 29.04
CA THR A 433 5.12 1.32 29.01
C THR A 433 4.64 2.75 28.82
N GLU A 434 3.33 2.92 28.61
CA GLU A 434 2.72 4.24 28.41
C GLU A 434 2.75 5.06 29.71
N ALA A 435 2.60 4.40 30.88
CA ALA A 435 2.79 5.04 32.17
C ALA A 435 4.26 5.43 32.43
N GLU A 436 5.23 4.60 32.02
CA GLU A 436 6.66 4.93 32.17
C GLU A 436 7.08 6.11 31.27
N ILE A 437 6.58 6.18 30.03
CA ILE A 437 6.81 7.34 29.14
C ILE A 437 6.15 8.59 29.71
N ALA A 438 4.89 8.47 30.17
CA ALA A 438 4.13 9.60 30.69
C ALA A 438 4.73 10.18 31.98
N GLU A 439 5.21 9.35 32.91
CA GLU A 439 5.88 9.83 34.13
C GLU A 439 7.28 10.40 33.83
N HIS A 440 7.98 9.90 32.81
CA HIS A 440 9.29 10.43 32.40
C HIS A 440 9.22 11.86 31.85
N HIS A 441 8.32 12.12 30.89
CA HIS A 441 8.16 13.43 30.26
C HIS A 441 7.21 14.38 31.02
N LYS A 442 6.62 13.93 32.14
CA LYS A 442 5.77 14.74 33.03
C LYS A 442 6.37 16.09 33.45
N PRO A 443 7.70 16.24 33.70
CA PRO A 443 8.29 17.54 34.03
C PRO A 443 8.37 18.50 32.83
N GLU A 444 8.39 17.97 31.61
CA GLU A 444 8.40 18.74 30.35
C GLU A 444 6.97 19.16 29.93
N GLY A 445 5.95 18.49 30.48
CA GLY A 445 4.54 18.84 30.34
C GLY A 445 3.75 17.93 29.41
N ALA A 446 2.43 18.18 29.34
CA ALA A 446 1.49 17.30 28.63
C ALA A 446 1.78 17.16 27.12
N GLU A 447 2.38 18.17 26.50
CA GLU A 447 2.75 18.12 25.08
C GLU A 447 3.93 17.17 24.83
N ALA A 448 4.98 17.23 25.66
CA ALA A 448 6.12 16.32 25.56
C ALA A 448 5.70 14.87 25.81
N VAL A 449 4.83 14.63 26.81
CA VAL A 449 4.21 13.33 27.05
C VAL A 449 3.45 12.84 25.80
N ARG A 450 2.63 13.69 25.17
CA ARG A 450 1.92 13.34 23.93
C ARG A 450 2.88 13.02 22.79
N GLN A 451 3.87 13.87 22.56
CA GLN A 451 4.85 13.73 21.47
C GLN A 451 5.69 12.45 21.62
N ALA A 452 6.13 12.11 22.83
CA ALA A 452 6.88 10.88 23.11
C ALA A 452 6.02 9.62 22.91
N LEU A 453 4.77 9.64 23.40
CA LEU A 453 3.80 8.55 23.18
C LEU A 453 3.48 8.38 21.69
N ASP A 454 3.30 9.47 20.94
CA ASP A 454 3.03 9.43 19.50
C ASP A 454 4.24 8.94 18.69
N ARG A 455 5.46 9.41 18.99
CA ARG A 455 6.68 8.95 18.31
C ARG A 455 6.90 7.44 18.52
N ILE A 456 6.93 6.97 19.77
CA ILE A 456 7.15 5.55 20.12
C ILE A 456 5.98 4.65 19.71
N GLY A 457 4.76 5.16 19.81
CA GLY A 457 3.54 4.48 19.38
C GLY A 457 3.31 4.50 17.87
N LEU A 458 4.17 5.19 17.10
CA LEU A 458 4.03 5.43 15.66
C LEU A 458 2.63 5.93 15.30
N HIS A 459 2.22 7.00 16.01
CA HIS A 459 0.94 7.71 15.90
C HIS A 459 -0.28 6.79 15.98
N GLY A 460 -0.39 6.09 17.11
CA GLY A 460 -1.49 5.15 17.43
C GLY A 460 -1.28 3.72 16.94
N LYS A 461 -0.33 3.45 16.04
CA LYS A 461 -0.09 2.12 15.43
C LYS A 461 0.78 1.18 16.28
N ARG A 462 0.78 1.34 17.61
CA ARG A 462 1.72 0.66 18.53
C ARG A 462 1.60 -0.87 18.49
N ASN A 463 0.38 -1.37 18.27
CA ASN A 463 0.08 -2.80 18.19
C ASN A 463 0.53 -3.43 16.87
N ASP A 464 0.35 -2.73 15.74
CA ASP A 464 0.70 -3.20 14.40
C ASP A 464 2.22 -3.17 14.18
N THR A 465 2.86 -2.13 14.74
CA THR A 465 4.30 -1.87 14.63
C THR A 465 5.15 -2.63 15.66
N GLN A 466 4.59 -3.64 16.33
CA GLN A 466 5.37 -4.54 17.18
C GLN A 466 6.21 -5.51 16.35
N GLY A 467 7.33 -6.01 16.90
CA GLY A 467 8.13 -7.04 16.25
C GLY A 467 9.29 -6.49 15.42
N LEU A 468 9.41 -6.91 14.16
CA LEU A 468 10.63 -6.72 13.37
C LEU A 468 10.75 -5.29 12.80
N PHE A 469 11.98 -4.78 12.77
CA PHE A 469 12.41 -3.56 12.08
C PHE A 469 13.62 -3.93 11.24
N ILE A 470 13.41 -4.07 9.93
CA ILE A 470 14.36 -4.61 8.98
C ILE A 470 14.98 -3.47 8.19
N TYR A 471 16.31 -3.43 8.17
CA TYR A 471 17.14 -2.39 7.56
C TYR A 471 18.06 -2.98 6.50
N ARG A 472 18.28 -2.21 5.42
CA ARG A 472 19.28 -2.49 4.38
C ARG A 472 20.17 -1.26 4.25
N HIS A 473 21.47 -1.37 4.54
CA HIS A 473 22.40 -0.22 4.63
C HIS A 473 21.83 0.95 5.45
N ASP A 474 21.50 0.72 6.73
CA ASP A 474 20.89 1.70 7.66
C ASP A 474 19.51 2.28 7.27
N ARG A 475 19.00 2.05 6.05
CA ARG A 475 17.65 2.44 5.61
C ARG A 475 16.63 1.41 6.05
N LEU A 476 15.57 1.85 6.75
CA LEU A 476 14.46 0.98 7.09
C LEU A 476 13.71 0.59 5.79
N ILE A 477 13.54 -0.70 5.55
CA ILE A 477 12.75 -1.21 4.41
C ILE A 477 11.42 -1.82 4.86
N LYS A 478 11.32 -2.29 6.12
CA LYS A 478 10.11 -2.94 6.64
C LYS A 478 10.04 -2.88 8.15
N TRP A 479 8.87 -2.57 8.68
CA TRP A 479 8.63 -2.57 10.13
C TRP A 479 7.26 -3.15 10.50
N GLY A 480 7.18 -3.67 11.71
CA GLY A 480 5.96 -4.26 12.25
C GLY A 480 5.73 -5.73 11.85
N GLY A 481 4.89 -6.38 12.64
CA GLY A 481 4.64 -7.81 12.56
C GLY A 481 5.84 -8.70 12.94
N TRP A 482 5.55 -10.00 13.00
CA TRP A 482 6.51 -11.05 13.38
C TRP A 482 6.89 -11.98 12.22
N HIS A 483 6.70 -11.54 10.96
CA HIS A 483 7.01 -12.30 9.74
C HIS A 483 6.51 -13.77 9.77
N GLN A 484 5.27 -13.98 10.23
CA GLN A 484 4.61 -15.29 10.38
C GLN A 484 5.29 -16.29 11.33
N MET A 485 6.33 -15.92 12.07
CA MET A 485 7.07 -16.82 12.98
C MET A 485 6.26 -17.30 14.22
N TRP A 486 5.09 -16.72 14.50
CA TRP A 486 4.12 -17.20 15.49
C TRP A 486 2.70 -16.96 14.94
N GLU A 487 1.75 -17.81 15.33
CA GLU A 487 0.36 -17.81 14.83
C GLU A 487 -0.48 -16.62 15.30
N THR A 488 -0.06 -15.90 16.35
CA THR A 488 -0.81 -14.79 16.95
C THR A 488 0.04 -13.55 17.23
N ASN A 489 -0.52 -12.39 16.85
CA ASN A 489 -0.07 -11.07 17.29
C ASN A 489 -0.69 -10.79 18.68
N ASP A 490 -0.14 -11.39 19.73
CA ASP A 490 -0.53 -11.08 21.11
C ASP A 490 -0.30 -9.60 21.41
N GLU A 491 -1.34 -8.90 21.84
CA GLU A 491 -1.26 -7.47 22.20
C GLU A 491 -0.19 -7.23 23.28
N LYS A 492 0.05 -8.20 24.16
CA LYS A 492 1.01 -8.11 25.27
C LYS A 492 2.48 -8.17 24.82
N THR A 493 2.75 -8.37 23.52
CA THR A 493 4.11 -8.24 22.95
C THR A 493 4.40 -6.87 22.32
N LYS A 494 3.51 -5.88 22.46
CA LYS A 494 3.67 -4.53 21.88
C LYS A 494 4.85 -3.67 22.39
N LEU A 495 5.60 -4.09 23.42
CA LEU A 495 6.86 -3.45 23.82
C LEU A 495 8.11 -4.09 23.19
N ALA A 496 7.99 -5.28 22.60
CA ALA A 496 9.12 -5.92 21.96
C ALA A 496 9.37 -5.28 20.58
N ARG A 497 10.63 -5.00 20.30
CA ARG A 497 11.15 -4.54 19.01
C ARG A 497 12.39 -5.36 18.68
N VAL A 498 12.58 -5.77 17.44
CA VAL A 498 13.75 -6.55 17.01
C VAL A 498 14.30 -5.95 15.71
N VAL A 499 15.47 -5.36 15.82
CA VAL A 499 16.24 -4.82 14.70
C VAL A 499 16.91 -5.96 13.94
N VAL A 500 16.86 -5.91 12.62
CA VAL A 500 17.49 -6.85 11.68
C VAL A 500 18.17 -6.02 10.58
N ASP A 501 19.49 -5.89 10.66
CA ASP A 501 20.33 -5.18 9.70
C ASP A 501 21.05 -6.15 8.76
N PHE A 502 21.11 -5.82 7.47
CA PHE A 502 21.85 -6.58 6.45
C PHE A 502 22.33 -5.68 5.31
N ASP A 503 23.26 -6.21 4.50
CA ASP A 503 23.88 -5.52 3.36
C ASP A 503 23.45 -6.13 2.01
N SER A 504 23.67 -5.40 0.92
CA SER A 504 23.20 -5.70 -0.45
C SER A 504 23.48 -7.12 -0.94
N VAL A 505 24.55 -7.76 -0.46
CA VAL A 505 24.91 -9.17 -0.66
C VAL A 505 23.71 -10.13 -0.48
N LEU A 506 22.80 -9.83 0.46
CA LEU A 506 21.65 -10.68 0.77
C LEU A 506 20.35 -10.29 0.05
N ASP A 507 20.36 -9.30 -0.85
CA ASP A 507 19.15 -8.83 -1.54
C ASP A 507 18.39 -9.96 -2.27
N ASP A 508 19.11 -10.83 -2.98
CA ASP A 508 18.51 -11.91 -3.75
C ASP A 508 18.11 -13.10 -2.86
N SER A 509 18.88 -13.36 -1.79
CA SER A 509 18.52 -14.32 -0.75
C SER A 509 17.25 -13.92 0.01
N PHE A 510 17.02 -12.62 0.18
CA PHE A 510 15.83 -12.07 0.85
C PHE A 510 14.71 -11.70 -0.13
N LYS A 511 14.96 -11.85 -1.44
CA LYS A 511 14.06 -11.47 -2.55
C LYS A 511 13.48 -10.07 -2.37
N ILE A 512 14.37 -9.10 -2.13
CA ILE A 512 14.00 -7.69 -2.16
C ILE A 512 13.45 -7.40 -3.57
N ASN A 513 12.30 -6.73 -3.64
CA ASN A 513 11.67 -6.37 -4.91
C ASN A 513 11.95 -4.91 -5.27
N ILE A 514 11.60 -4.51 -6.49
CA ILE A 514 11.85 -3.16 -7.03
C ILE A 514 11.28 -2.06 -6.10
N SER A 515 10.09 -2.24 -5.53
CA SER A 515 9.47 -1.28 -4.60
C SER A 515 9.96 -1.39 -3.15
N LYS A 516 10.92 -2.28 -2.84
CA LYS A 516 11.51 -2.55 -1.50
C LYS A 516 10.49 -3.01 -0.41
N GLN A 517 9.22 -3.19 -0.76
CA GLN A 517 8.12 -3.54 0.15
C GLN A 517 8.10 -5.05 0.51
N ILE A 518 8.58 -5.91 -0.39
CA ILE A 518 8.65 -7.35 -0.19
C ILE A 518 10.04 -7.71 0.34
N VAL A 519 10.04 -8.45 1.45
CA VAL A 519 11.20 -9.04 2.11
C VAL A 519 10.76 -10.42 2.56
N GLN A 520 11.49 -11.47 2.16
CA GLN A 520 11.28 -12.86 2.56
C GLN A 520 12.50 -13.34 3.35
N LEU A 521 12.39 -13.48 4.68
CA LEU A 521 13.52 -13.93 5.49
C LEU A 521 13.69 -15.46 5.38
N PRO A 522 14.90 -15.99 5.08
CA PRO A 522 15.14 -17.43 5.03
C PRO A 522 14.79 -18.14 6.35
N GLN A 523 14.27 -19.37 6.28
CA GLN A 523 13.77 -20.10 7.46
C GLN A 523 14.83 -20.28 8.56
N GLN A 524 16.10 -20.49 8.19
CA GLN A 524 17.21 -20.57 9.14
C GLN A 524 17.41 -19.26 9.92
N LEU A 525 17.33 -18.11 9.23
CA LEU A 525 17.42 -16.79 9.85
C LEU A 525 16.21 -16.52 10.75
N GLN A 526 15.00 -16.92 10.32
CA GLN A 526 13.79 -16.84 11.16
C GLN A 526 13.96 -17.63 12.48
N VAL A 527 14.54 -18.83 12.44
CA VAL A 527 14.78 -19.64 13.65
C VAL A 527 15.74 -18.95 14.63
N GLU A 528 16.78 -18.27 14.14
CA GLU A 528 17.70 -17.51 14.99
C GLU A 528 17.11 -16.20 15.52
N ILE A 529 16.40 -15.44 14.69
CA ILE A 529 15.64 -14.25 15.12
C ILE A 529 14.62 -14.63 16.20
N LYS A 530 13.90 -15.74 16.02
CA LYS A 530 12.88 -16.24 16.96
C LYS A 530 13.45 -16.50 18.36
N LYS A 531 14.67 -17.06 18.47
CA LYS A 531 15.34 -17.29 19.76
C LYS A 531 15.59 -16.00 20.54
N LEU A 532 16.02 -14.94 19.86
CA LEU A 532 16.28 -13.62 20.47
C LEU A 532 14.96 -12.91 20.80
N ALA A 533 14.03 -12.92 19.85
CA ALA A 533 12.71 -12.31 19.98
C ALA A 533 11.86 -12.91 21.11
N ASP A 534 11.91 -14.23 21.32
CA ASP A 534 11.15 -14.90 22.40
C ASP A 534 11.53 -14.38 23.80
N VAL A 535 12.75 -13.85 24.00
CA VAL A 535 13.16 -13.24 25.27
C VAL A 535 12.43 -11.91 25.46
N ALA A 536 12.60 -10.96 24.54
CA ALA A 536 11.95 -9.65 24.60
C ALA A 536 10.41 -9.74 24.59
N ARG A 537 9.83 -10.73 23.90
CA ARG A 537 8.39 -11.04 23.96
C ARG A 537 7.94 -11.45 25.36
N LYS A 538 8.68 -12.36 26.04
CA LYS A 538 8.34 -12.81 27.39
C LYS A 538 8.46 -11.67 28.41
N ASP A 539 9.47 -10.82 28.30
CA ASP A 539 9.61 -9.66 29.19
C ASP A 539 8.57 -8.57 28.91
N SER A 540 8.18 -8.33 27.65
CA SER A 540 7.02 -7.48 27.30
C SER A 540 5.73 -7.98 27.97
N GLN A 541 5.43 -9.28 27.85
CA GLN A 541 4.27 -9.89 28.50
C GLN A 541 4.33 -9.76 30.03
N LYS A 542 5.51 -9.97 30.63
CA LYS A 542 5.75 -9.85 32.07
C LYS A 542 5.56 -8.41 32.57
N LYS A 543 5.99 -7.42 31.79
CA LYS A 543 5.87 -5.99 32.09
C LYS A 543 4.40 -5.55 32.12
N TYR A 544 3.61 -5.86 31.09
CA TYR A 544 2.17 -5.60 31.11
C TYR A 544 1.40 -6.36 32.19
N ARG A 545 1.77 -7.62 32.48
CA ARG A 545 1.16 -8.40 33.59
C ARG A 545 1.50 -7.84 34.99
N LYS A 546 2.50 -6.96 35.10
CA LYS A 546 2.81 -6.22 36.33
C LYS A 546 2.00 -4.92 36.40
N GLU A 547 2.00 -4.15 35.31
CA GLU A 547 1.23 -2.89 35.17
C GLU A 547 -0.27 -3.11 35.44
N ALA A 548 -0.88 -4.12 34.80
CA ALA A 548 -2.27 -4.52 35.00
C ALA A 548 -2.60 -5.10 36.41
N LYS A 549 -1.62 -5.21 37.31
CA LYS A 549 -1.81 -5.52 38.75
C LYS A 549 -1.57 -4.32 39.65
N GLN A 550 -1.10 -3.20 39.10
CA GLN A 550 -0.82 -1.96 39.84
C GLN A 550 -1.90 -0.90 39.60
N THR A 551 -2.58 -0.93 38.44
CA THR A 551 -3.80 -0.16 38.20
C THR A 551 -4.98 -0.74 39.00
N PRO A 552 -5.66 0.02 39.88
CA PRO A 552 -6.91 -0.41 40.49
C PRO A 552 -8.01 -0.60 39.43
N PRO A 553 -8.99 -1.50 39.64
CA PRO A 553 -10.14 -1.60 38.75
C PRO A 553 -10.99 -0.32 38.83
N THR A 554 -11.16 0.37 37.71
CA THR A 554 -12.12 1.46 37.57
C THR A 554 -13.53 0.97 37.91
N PRO A 555 -14.34 1.72 38.68
CA PRO A 555 -15.75 1.38 38.87
C PRO A 555 -16.49 1.24 37.53
N PRO A 556 -17.50 0.35 37.41
CA PRO A 556 -18.31 0.29 36.20
C PRO A 556 -19.01 1.64 35.96
N GLU A 557 -18.81 2.20 34.78
CA GLU A 557 -19.58 3.35 34.31
C GLU A 557 -21.06 2.92 34.20
N PRO A 558 -22.03 3.73 34.68
CA PRO A 558 -23.45 3.33 34.64
C PRO A 558 -23.91 3.17 33.19
N PRO A 559 -24.62 2.09 32.85
CA PRO A 559 -24.95 1.78 31.46
C PRO A 559 -25.85 2.87 30.86
N ALA A 560 -25.44 3.42 29.72
CA ALA A 560 -26.26 4.32 28.92
C ALA A 560 -27.60 3.66 28.58
N SER A 561 -28.69 4.42 28.68
CA SER A 561 -30.06 3.92 28.52
C SER A 561 -30.35 3.46 27.08
N GLY A 562 -30.23 2.16 26.83
CA GLY A 562 -30.65 1.53 25.57
C GLY A 562 -32.17 1.52 25.40
N PRO A 563 -32.71 1.52 24.16
CA PRO A 563 -34.15 1.52 23.91
C PRO A 563 -34.82 0.20 24.34
N VAL A 564 -36.12 0.29 24.66
CA VAL A 564 -36.96 -0.88 25.00
C VAL A 564 -37.51 -1.57 23.74
N PRO A 565 -37.39 -2.90 23.67
CA PRO A 565 -38.43 -3.77 23.10
C PRO A 565 -39.00 -4.67 24.21
N GLY A 566 -40.33 -4.75 24.31
CA GLY A 566 -41.01 -5.65 25.26
C GLY A 566 -41.56 -6.91 24.59
N GLY A 567 -41.97 -7.90 25.40
CA GLY A 567 -42.93 -8.92 24.96
C GLY A 567 -42.60 -10.39 25.23
N SER A 568 -42.96 -10.86 26.44
CA SER A 568 -43.45 -12.22 26.78
C SER A 568 -42.56 -13.48 26.57
N GLY A 569 -42.96 -14.58 27.24
CA GLY A 569 -42.45 -15.94 27.05
C GLY A 569 -41.57 -16.47 28.19
N GLY A 570 -42.14 -17.22 29.14
CA GLY A 570 -41.40 -17.84 30.26
C GLY A 570 -41.42 -19.38 30.24
N GLY A 571 -40.45 -20.02 30.92
CA GLY A 571 -40.40 -21.47 31.11
C GLY A 571 -39.13 -21.98 31.81
N ALA A 572 -39.29 -22.75 32.90
CA ALA A 572 -38.27 -23.43 33.72
C ALA A 572 -38.97 -24.49 34.62
N PRO A 573 -38.31 -25.32 35.47
CA PRO A 573 -36.87 -25.58 35.70
C PRO A 573 -36.53 -27.06 35.30
N ALA A 574 -35.80 -27.99 35.96
CA ALA A 574 -35.09 -28.06 37.25
C ALA A 574 -34.08 -29.26 37.32
N GLY A 575 -33.09 -29.19 38.23
CA GLY A 575 -32.34 -30.34 38.80
C GLY A 575 -31.09 -30.82 38.02
N GLY A 576 -30.03 -31.35 38.65
CA GLY A 576 -29.74 -31.55 40.09
C GLY A 576 -28.31 -32.12 40.32
N GLY A 577 -27.81 -32.13 41.56
CA GLY A 577 -26.49 -32.74 41.93
C GLY A 577 -26.56 -34.26 42.15
N THR A 578 -25.55 -35.01 42.66
CA THR A 578 -24.27 -34.68 43.34
C THR A 578 -23.27 -35.87 43.22
N GLY A 579 -21.98 -35.72 43.59
CA GLY A 579 -21.06 -36.85 43.92
C GLY A 579 -20.91 -37.05 45.45
N PRO A 580 -19.78 -37.55 46.01
CA PRO A 580 -18.69 -38.41 45.50
C PRO A 580 -18.33 -39.58 46.50
N THR A 581 -17.26 -40.38 46.29
CA THR A 581 -16.25 -40.86 47.32
C THR A 581 -15.31 -42.01 46.86
N THR A 582 -14.15 -42.12 47.55
CA THR A 582 -13.13 -43.22 47.63
C THR A 582 -12.98 -43.61 49.13
N PRO A 583 -12.15 -44.56 49.68
CA PRO A 583 -10.84 -45.17 49.26
C PRO A 583 -10.79 -46.71 49.59
N PRO A 584 -9.72 -47.42 50.08
CA PRO A 584 -8.27 -47.16 50.25
C PRO A 584 -7.31 -48.31 49.77
N THR A 585 -6.06 -48.31 50.27
CA THR A 585 -4.88 -49.09 49.84
C THR A 585 -4.45 -50.23 50.78
N GLY A 586 -3.68 -51.21 50.27
CA GLY A 586 -2.57 -51.82 51.04
C GLY A 586 -2.25 -53.31 50.80
N GLY A 587 -0.95 -53.63 50.76
CA GLY A 587 -0.42 -55.01 50.90
C GLY A 587 0.36 -55.56 49.69
N GLY A 588 1.55 -56.12 49.94
CA GLY A 588 2.35 -56.82 48.92
C GLY A 588 3.58 -57.51 49.51
N LEU A 589 4.04 -58.60 48.89
CA LEU A 589 5.32 -59.29 49.11
C LEU A 589 5.68 -60.16 47.88
N THR A 590 6.91 -60.66 47.79
CA THR A 590 7.62 -60.88 46.52
C THR A 590 8.24 -62.27 46.31
N THR A 591 8.23 -62.79 45.08
CA THR A 591 9.21 -63.75 44.53
C THR A 591 9.29 -63.62 42.97
N PRO A 592 10.35 -64.12 42.30
CA PRO A 592 10.87 -63.44 41.10
C PRO A 592 10.73 -64.25 39.77
N PRO A 593 11.52 -64.00 38.69
CA PRO A 593 11.03 -63.41 37.45
C PRO A 593 10.80 -64.41 36.30
N LEU A 594 9.88 -64.06 35.38
CA LEU A 594 9.83 -64.65 34.03
C LEU A 594 10.58 -63.77 33.02
N PRO A 595 11.08 -64.33 31.91
CA PRO A 595 11.73 -63.57 30.84
C PRO A 595 10.71 -62.64 30.12
N PRO A 596 11.17 -61.52 29.55
CA PRO A 596 10.29 -60.62 28.81
C PRO A 596 9.77 -61.30 27.53
N PRO A 597 8.50 -61.10 27.14
CA PRO A 597 8.01 -61.53 25.85
C PRO A 597 8.70 -60.73 24.72
N THR A 598 8.87 -61.37 23.57
CA THR A 598 9.39 -60.75 22.35
C THR A 598 8.62 -59.45 22.04
N PRO A 599 9.29 -58.33 21.73
CA PRO A 599 8.59 -57.09 21.40
C PRO A 599 7.70 -57.30 20.16
N PRO A 600 6.49 -56.71 20.13
CA PRO A 600 5.68 -56.72 18.92
C PRO A 600 6.42 -56.01 17.79
N ALA A 601 6.26 -56.49 16.56
CA ALA A 601 6.82 -55.84 15.39
C ALA A 601 6.35 -54.36 15.34
N PRO A 602 7.21 -53.41 14.94
CA PRO A 602 6.85 -52.00 14.91
C PRO A 602 5.63 -51.80 13.99
N PRO A 603 4.65 -50.96 14.37
CA PRO A 603 3.51 -50.69 13.52
C PRO A 603 4.00 -50.12 12.17
N PRO A 604 3.44 -50.56 11.03
CA PRO A 604 3.91 -50.12 9.72
C PRO A 604 3.83 -48.59 9.63
N GLN A 605 4.89 -47.95 9.12
CA GLN A 605 4.86 -46.52 8.87
C GLN A 605 3.67 -46.20 7.96
N ARG A 606 2.76 -45.34 8.43
CA ARG A 606 1.63 -44.88 7.62
C ARG A 606 2.18 -44.06 6.45
N VAL A 607 2.20 -44.69 5.27
CA VAL A 607 2.49 -44.04 4.00
C VAL A 607 1.25 -43.22 3.61
N ALA A 608 1.42 -41.92 3.40
CA ALA A 608 0.38 -41.12 2.76
C ALA A 608 0.36 -41.44 1.26
N VAL A 609 -0.82 -41.61 0.66
CA VAL A 609 -0.94 -41.87 -0.78
C VAL A 609 -1.83 -40.82 -1.45
N ARG A 610 -1.42 -40.33 -2.63
CA ARG A 610 -2.16 -39.32 -3.39
C ARG A 610 -2.05 -39.55 -4.89
N GLU A 611 -3.15 -39.33 -5.60
CA GLU A 611 -3.17 -39.21 -7.05
C GLU A 611 -2.81 -37.77 -7.44
N VAL A 612 -2.00 -37.60 -8.48
CA VAL A 612 -1.53 -36.31 -9.01
C VAL A 612 -1.62 -36.28 -10.53
N LYS A 613 -1.92 -35.12 -11.12
CA LYS A 613 -1.94 -34.94 -12.58
C LYS A 613 -0.58 -34.46 -13.08
N THR A 614 0.19 -35.32 -13.74
CA THR A 614 1.57 -35.00 -14.14
C THR A 614 2.15 -35.98 -15.15
N ASP A 615 2.66 -35.46 -16.26
CA ASP A 615 3.44 -36.19 -17.26
C ASP A 615 4.87 -36.57 -16.79
N LYS A 616 5.37 -35.93 -15.73
CA LYS A 616 6.81 -35.95 -15.34
C LYS A 616 7.31 -37.18 -14.58
N PHE A 617 6.41 -38.05 -14.10
CA PHE A 617 6.72 -39.29 -13.38
C PHE A 617 5.48 -40.18 -13.35
N VAL A 618 5.66 -41.49 -13.22
CA VAL A 618 4.56 -42.47 -13.06
C VAL A 618 4.21 -42.64 -11.57
N TRP A 619 5.23 -42.66 -10.70
CA TRP A 619 5.07 -42.57 -9.25
C TRP A 619 6.24 -41.77 -8.63
N LYS A 620 6.07 -41.27 -7.40
CA LYS A 620 7.13 -40.57 -6.69
C LYS A 620 7.03 -40.80 -5.19
N MET A 621 8.10 -41.33 -4.61
CA MET A 621 8.25 -41.49 -3.17
C MET A 621 8.97 -40.28 -2.57
N ASN A 622 8.26 -39.46 -1.80
CA ASN A 622 8.83 -38.37 -1.03
C ASN A 622 8.92 -38.78 0.45
N ARG A 623 9.90 -38.24 1.19
CA ARG A 623 10.00 -38.42 2.65
C ARG A 623 9.77 -37.09 3.33
N GLY A 624 8.70 -36.99 4.13
CA GLY A 624 8.39 -35.79 4.90
C GLY A 624 9.37 -35.58 6.06
N MET A 625 9.45 -34.36 6.58
CA MET A 625 10.37 -33.99 7.68
C MET A 625 10.09 -34.74 9.00
N THR A 626 8.96 -35.44 9.13
CA THR A 626 8.64 -36.35 10.25
C THR A 626 9.12 -37.79 10.03
N GLY A 627 9.82 -38.08 8.93
CA GLY A 627 10.26 -39.43 8.54
C GLY A 627 9.17 -40.30 7.89
N ALA A 628 7.93 -39.81 7.79
CA ALA A 628 6.84 -40.45 7.06
C ALA A 628 7.07 -40.42 5.54
N LEU A 629 6.60 -41.45 4.84
CA LEU A 629 6.63 -41.55 3.38
C LEU A 629 5.32 -41.02 2.77
N ASP A 630 5.42 -40.28 1.67
CA ASP A 630 4.30 -39.79 0.85
C ASP A 630 4.52 -40.33 -0.58
N LEU A 631 3.66 -41.26 -1.00
CA LEU A 631 3.66 -41.88 -2.32
C LEU A 631 2.65 -41.15 -3.21
N GLN A 632 3.16 -40.47 -4.23
CA GLN A 632 2.36 -39.83 -5.27
C GLN A 632 2.32 -40.74 -6.49
N VAL A 633 1.16 -40.92 -7.11
CA VAL A 633 0.98 -41.69 -8.34
C VAL A 633 0.30 -40.84 -9.40
N SER A 634 0.80 -40.90 -10.62
CA SER A 634 0.32 -40.13 -11.75
C SER A 634 -0.90 -40.76 -12.44
N ASP A 635 -1.73 -39.94 -13.08
CA ASP A 635 -2.78 -40.38 -14.00
C ASP A 635 -2.25 -40.90 -15.36
N VAL A 636 -0.94 -40.80 -15.63
CA VAL A 636 -0.26 -41.40 -16.80
C VAL A 636 -0.40 -42.93 -16.86
N ASN A 637 -0.45 -43.61 -15.71
CA ASN A 637 -0.70 -45.05 -15.63
C ASN A 637 -2.05 -45.32 -14.94
N SER A 638 -3.07 -45.57 -15.76
CA SER A 638 -4.46 -45.78 -15.33
C SER A 638 -4.62 -46.90 -14.30
N ASP A 639 -3.80 -47.95 -14.43
CA ASP A 639 -3.96 -49.21 -13.71
C ASP A 639 -3.29 -49.13 -12.34
N LEU A 640 -2.13 -48.48 -12.24
CA LEU A 640 -1.51 -48.14 -10.96
C LEU A 640 -2.36 -47.14 -10.17
N ALA A 641 -2.95 -46.14 -10.84
CA ALA A 641 -3.90 -45.21 -10.23
C ALA A 641 -5.21 -45.90 -9.81
N ALA A 642 -5.69 -46.92 -10.54
CA ALA A 642 -6.82 -47.75 -10.14
C ALA A 642 -6.49 -48.61 -8.90
N LEU A 643 -5.33 -49.27 -8.89
CA LEU A 643 -4.85 -50.07 -7.76
C LEU A 643 -4.74 -49.23 -6.48
N VAL A 644 -4.12 -48.04 -6.56
CA VAL A 644 -4.03 -47.09 -5.44
C VAL A 644 -5.41 -46.72 -4.90
N ARG A 645 -6.37 -46.38 -5.77
CA ARG A 645 -7.75 -46.06 -5.36
C ARG A 645 -8.45 -47.21 -4.63
N GLN A 646 -8.16 -48.45 -5.01
CA GLN A 646 -8.74 -49.63 -4.36
C GLN A 646 -8.08 -49.93 -3.01
N ILE A 647 -6.75 -49.81 -2.88
CA ILE A 647 -6.03 -50.20 -1.65
C ILE A 647 -5.83 -49.07 -0.63
N ARG A 648 -6.10 -47.80 -0.96
CA ARG A 648 -5.86 -46.62 -0.08
C ARG A 648 -6.47 -46.68 1.33
N ALA A 649 -7.43 -47.56 1.57
CA ALA A 649 -8.06 -47.78 2.87
C ALA A 649 -7.29 -48.78 3.77
N ASP A 650 -6.34 -49.53 3.21
CA ASP A 650 -5.50 -50.52 3.90
C ASP A 650 -4.05 -50.00 4.03
N PRO A 651 -3.61 -49.59 5.23
CA PRO A 651 -2.26 -49.08 5.45
C PRO A 651 -1.14 -50.12 5.22
N GLN A 652 -1.41 -51.43 5.31
CA GLN A 652 -0.41 -52.44 5.00
C GLN A 652 -0.29 -52.65 3.49
N ALA A 653 -1.41 -52.71 2.76
CA ALA A 653 -1.38 -52.80 1.30
C ALA A 653 -0.65 -51.59 0.66
N VAL A 654 -0.93 -50.37 1.14
CA VAL A 654 -0.21 -49.16 0.68
C VAL A 654 1.28 -49.21 1.05
N ALA A 655 1.65 -49.69 2.24
CA ALA A 655 3.06 -49.83 2.64
C ALA A 655 3.81 -50.88 1.79
N HIS A 656 3.16 -52.00 1.45
CA HIS A 656 3.71 -53.01 0.55
C HIS A 656 3.87 -52.48 -0.89
N LEU A 657 2.88 -51.74 -1.41
CA LEU A 657 3.01 -51.10 -2.72
C LEU A 657 4.16 -50.08 -2.74
N ALA A 658 4.29 -49.25 -1.71
CA ALA A 658 5.38 -48.28 -1.61
C ALA A 658 6.76 -48.97 -1.53
N ALA A 659 6.88 -50.08 -0.81
CA ALA A 659 8.12 -50.87 -0.77
C ALA A 659 8.45 -51.50 -2.13
N PHE A 660 7.45 -51.97 -2.87
CA PHE A 660 7.63 -52.53 -4.22
C PHE A 660 8.06 -51.45 -5.23
N LEU A 661 7.36 -50.31 -5.29
CA LEU A 661 7.69 -49.21 -6.20
C LEU A 661 9.07 -48.61 -5.90
N GLY A 662 9.47 -48.49 -4.63
CA GLY A 662 10.83 -48.07 -4.27
C GLY A 662 11.93 -49.06 -4.72
N GLY A 663 11.60 -50.35 -4.86
CA GLY A 663 12.46 -51.33 -5.49
C GLY A 663 12.57 -51.16 -7.02
N LEU A 664 11.49 -50.70 -7.68
CA LEU A 664 11.48 -50.38 -9.10
C LEU A 664 12.23 -49.07 -9.42
N ASP A 665 12.12 -48.05 -8.56
CA ASP A 665 12.94 -46.82 -8.64
C ASP A 665 14.44 -47.15 -8.53
N ALA A 666 14.83 -48.01 -7.58
CA ALA A 666 16.21 -48.47 -7.43
C ALA A 666 16.73 -49.30 -8.63
N ALA A 667 15.84 -49.76 -9.51
CA ALA A 667 16.15 -50.47 -10.74
C ALA A 667 15.95 -49.62 -12.01
N GLY A 668 15.64 -48.32 -11.89
CA GLY A 668 15.47 -47.40 -13.03
C GLY A 668 14.22 -47.66 -13.90
N VAL A 669 13.28 -48.49 -13.43
CA VAL A 669 12.13 -48.95 -14.25
C VAL A 669 11.14 -47.82 -14.57
N GLN A 670 11.11 -46.78 -13.74
CA GLN A 670 10.28 -45.58 -13.94
C GLN A 670 10.54 -44.89 -15.29
N ASP A 671 11.81 -44.73 -15.68
CA ASP A 671 12.17 -43.99 -16.90
C ASP A 671 11.71 -44.72 -18.18
N ALA A 672 11.55 -46.06 -18.12
CA ALA A 672 11.03 -46.89 -19.20
C ALA A 672 9.49 -46.96 -19.25
N LEU A 673 8.79 -46.31 -18.31
CA LEU A 673 7.32 -46.25 -18.24
C LEU A 673 6.77 -44.84 -18.51
N LEU A 674 7.65 -43.86 -18.75
CA LEU A 674 7.28 -42.54 -19.22
C LEU A 674 7.14 -42.54 -20.76
N PRO A 675 6.17 -41.80 -21.33
CA PRO A 675 6.09 -41.62 -22.77
C PRO A 675 7.32 -40.86 -23.27
N GLU A 676 7.89 -41.29 -24.40
CA GLU A 676 8.98 -40.56 -25.05
C GLU A 676 8.56 -39.12 -25.36
N LYS A 677 9.46 -38.17 -25.10
CA LYS A 677 9.27 -36.80 -25.56
C LYS A 677 9.37 -36.76 -27.08
N VAL A 678 8.27 -36.36 -27.71
CA VAL A 678 8.30 -35.85 -29.08
C VAL A 678 8.74 -34.39 -28.97
N ASP A 679 10.01 -34.13 -29.30
CA ASP A 679 10.60 -32.77 -29.42
C ASP A 679 10.13 -32.07 -30.72
#